data_AF-A0A6N6KJV8-F1
#
_entry.id   AF-A0A6N6KJV8-F1
#
_cell.length_a   1.000
_cell.length_b   1.000
_cell.length_c   1.000
_cell.angle_alpha   90.00
_cell.angle_beta   90.00
_cell.angle_gamma   90.00
#
_symmetry.space_group_name_H-M   'P 1'
#
loop_
_entity.id
_entity.type
_entity.pdbx_description
1 polymer ?
#
loop_
_entity_poly.entity_id
_entity_poly.type
_entity_poly.pdbx_seq_one_letter_code
_entity_poly.pdbx_strand_id
1 'polypeptide(L)'
;MKYTLTLICFFLFSELIISQSFPLREDYPVWRLYDYSESYLISPQGEQDTLISGNYWTSMGPLNYWNPEVKYYYRVDGQKVFYRVDESPTGRNEYLMYDFSLEVGDSVYVGVPSSNFVSDTALFYIAQVDTVFVGAIPRKKLLGYFEAEVPFPSYTMIYIGTWIEGIGDLNHPFFPSTCLDVTEDAGACNGCGGCIRYDCLTTDEGLIYSSGHDSICQFPEIDYSRIYVNQNVGTTAQNGSSWQYAFDDLQEAIEIAEPGDSIWVAEGTYYPTSNSNREVFFNLNPGVKIFGGFEGTETDLGQRDWENHETILSGDIGIQGDSTDNSYHVVYTINTDSTAVLDGFTITRGHAIHDDNAYFGHLVRGGGMVVDTNEGFPEASPLIRNCRFQHNVGKYGGGLACFGLYDFRSNPTLLNCYFYQNTGVIEGGGIYKTGPAIEGQPQYFENCVFEDNWAWQGGAGIMLKEVCNGFVFISCSFFKDTVITGSGAIHFLPTCDDVNVLVDECVFESNEGKDGAAFGLFDLGNLNNPQSQLFLEFRNSQFIENNNTAGSGGAMFFWPWNSNCYINIDHCFFENNVSYTVGGAIDFFIEGGTLYFDLVNSMIDNNRCINIPGSGGINIRKDPNTSALTQCFSRIENTIFSNNEGAITTQGLGVMETEILNCTFYNNGDFPIAKNWSPNFDYEEYYTTMSLNNCIIWEPDIPSYYLFYNGNPTNQHLYDYSINNCLISQPACDLPGGDEACNEGMIFGLNPMFVNPEEGDLRVGGCSPAVNSGDISFIPDLETDIEGNPRILEGVPDMGAYEQETFWMELAGTEPVTCPDEEDGIVMFETNGHEPLSFFWEMGLFADTTASGLAPGAYLFTVTDAAGCQDTFNVVIPQADTLQVDYEIQDASAIDAWDGAIILNGISGGVPPFQWIWNTEDTTTSLDNIPPGWYILNLLDANNCLYTYNFEVDWVNADGTAPVENGLGIFPNPVKRGQPVNLYVSQVSGDFEVRVFDATGRALPVQEISGNNSQIQISTKNWVAGLYYIRLKDAGGKVWVFKQVVF
;
A
#
# COMPACT_ATOMS: atom_id res chain seq x y z
N MET A 1 -1.56 -55.64 -3.63
CA MET A 1 -1.32 -56.56 -4.77
C MET A 1 -0.34 -55.87 -5.71
N LYS A 2 0.96 -56.14 -5.60
CA LYS A 2 1.70 -56.97 -6.58
C LYS A 2 1.29 -56.71 -8.03
N TYR A 3 2.06 -55.83 -8.68
CA TYR A 3 2.44 -55.85 -10.10
C TYR A 3 1.44 -56.48 -11.07
N THR A 4 0.35 -55.75 -11.32
CA THR A 4 -0.14 -55.39 -12.68
C THR A 4 -1.03 -54.15 -12.52
N LEU A 5 -0.43 -52.98 -12.30
CA LEU A 5 -1.10 -51.69 -12.46
C LEU A 5 -0.15 -50.66 -13.11
N THR A 6 0.65 -51.14 -14.04
CA THR A 6 1.41 -50.32 -14.99
C THR A 6 0.64 -50.34 -16.30
N LEU A 7 -0.37 -49.47 -16.45
CA LEU A 7 -0.75 -48.90 -17.76
C LEU A 7 -1.78 -47.75 -17.69
N ILE A 8 -2.38 -47.41 -16.54
CA ILE A 8 -3.31 -46.27 -16.45
C ILE A 8 -3.11 -45.59 -15.10
N CYS A 9 -2.21 -44.60 -15.09
CA CYS A 9 -2.22 -43.35 -14.30
C CYS A 9 -0.91 -42.61 -14.60
N PHE A 10 -0.60 -42.45 -15.90
CA PHE A 10 0.48 -41.60 -16.42
C PHE A 10 -0.06 -40.19 -16.77
N PHE A 11 -1.17 -39.80 -16.16
CA PHE A 11 -1.75 -38.46 -16.20
C PHE A 11 -2.31 -38.19 -14.81
N LEU A 12 -1.59 -37.35 -14.07
CA LEU A 12 -2.00 -36.43 -12.99
C LEU A 12 -0.77 -36.12 -12.10
N PHE A 13 0.27 -35.57 -12.75
CA PHE A 13 0.91 -34.31 -12.33
C PHE A 13 -0.16 -33.19 -12.52
N SER A 14 -0.26 -32.08 -11.77
CA SER A 14 0.66 -31.29 -10.97
C SER A 14 -0.16 -30.24 -10.18
N GLU A 15 0.48 -29.59 -9.20
CA GLU A 15 0.06 -28.36 -8.47
C GLU A 15 -0.88 -28.49 -7.25
N LEU A 16 -0.30 -28.28 -6.06
CA LEU A 16 -0.49 -27.01 -5.33
C LEU A 16 0.66 -26.85 -4.32
N ILE A 17 1.67 -26.08 -4.73
CA ILE A 17 2.60 -25.34 -3.87
C ILE A 17 1.99 -23.93 -3.74
N ILE A 18 2.39 -23.21 -2.69
CA ILE A 18 2.14 -21.78 -2.37
C ILE A 18 1.09 -21.60 -1.27
N SER A 19 1.58 -21.51 -0.04
CA SER A 19 1.36 -20.33 0.79
C SER A 19 2.39 -20.31 1.92
N GLN A 20 2.76 -19.09 2.32
CA GLN A 20 3.52 -18.71 3.52
C GLN A 20 5.05 -18.53 3.38
N SER A 21 5.39 -17.34 2.91
CA SER A 21 6.24 -16.36 3.62
C SER A 21 7.64 -16.82 4.04
N PHE A 22 8.66 -16.37 3.32
CA PHE A 22 10.01 -16.25 3.85
C PHE A 22 10.25 -14.81 4.34
N PRO A 23 10.16 -14.55 5.65
CA PRO A 23 10.98 -13.50 6.24
C PRO A 23 12.41 -14.04 6.30
N LEU A 24 13.33 -13.45 5.52
CA LEU A 24 14.76 -13.59 5.78
C LEU A 24 15.04 -12.89 7.12
N ARG A 25 14.95 -13.67 8.21
CA ARG A 25 15.47 -13.30 9.51
C ARG A 25 16.79 -14.00 9.74
N GLU A 26 17.72 -13.19 10.24
CA GLU A 26 19.05 -13.52 10.72
C GLU A 26 19.06 -14.77 11.64
N ASP A 27 20.16 -15.52 11.58
CA ASP A 27 20.77 -16.30 12.67
C ASP A 27 20.48 -17.82 12.88
N TYR A 28 20.46 -18.73 11.88
CA TYR A 28 20.74 -20.17 12.19
C TYR A 28 21.41 -20.97 11.03
N PRO A 29 22.52 -21.70 11.25
CA PRO A 29 23.12 -22.56 10.22
C PRO A 29 22.36 -23.89 10.06
N VAL A 30 21.92 -24.20 8.83
CA VAL A 30 21.28 -25.48 8.46
C VAL A 30 22.21 -26.28 7.54
N TRP A 31 22.42 -27.58 7.81
CA TRP A 31 23.30 -28.45 7.02
C TRP A 31 22.51 -29.58 6.34
N ARG A 32 22.97 -30.05 5.17
CA ARG A 32 22.33 -31.12 4.38
C ARG A 32 23.27 -32.34 4.27
N LEU A 33 22.82 -33.53 4.68
CA LEU A 33 23.55 -34.81 4.52
C LEU A 33 22.88 -35.67 3.44
N TYR A 34 23.69 -36.36 2.64
CA TYR A 34 23.22 -37.24 1.55
C TYR A 34 23.54 -38.70 1.86
N ASP A 35 22.55 -39.59 1.77
CA ASP A 35 22.74 -41.05 1.80
C ASP A 35 21.93 -41.69 0.66
N TYR A 36 22.63 -42.27 -0.33
CA TYR A 36 22.21 -43.18 -1.43
C TYR A 36 20.80 -43.08 -2.09
N SER A 37 19.98 -42.07 -1.77
CA SER A 37 18.70 -41.68 -2.37
C SER A 37 17.90 -40.67 -1.50
N GLU A 38 18.34 -40.33 -0.28
CA GLU A 38 17.64 -39.40 0.63
C GLU A 38 18.55 -38.25 1.09
N SER A 39 17.95 -37.06 1.24
CA SER A 39 18.59 -35.87 1.80
C SER A 39 18.04 -35.57 3.19
N TYR A 40 18.91 -35.41 4.18
CA TYR A 40 18.52 -35.05 5.54
C TYR A 40 18.99 -33.63 5.88
N LEU A 41 18.08 -32.81 6.38
CA LEU A 41 18.36 -31.46 6.89
C LEU A 41 18.65 -31.54 8.40
N ILE A 42 19.74 -30.91 8.82
CA ILE A 42 20.16 -30.83 10.21
C ILE A 42 20.13 -29.35 10.62
N SER A 43 19.17 -28.99 11.46
CA SER A 43 19.10 -27.69 12.13
C SER A 43 19.12 -27.87 13.66
N PRO A 44 19.62 -26.88 14.42
CA PRO A 44 19.66 -26.94 15.87
C PRO A 44 18.31 -26.72 16.58
N GLN A 45 17.23 -26.36 15.87
CA GLN A 45 15.89 -26.23 16.46
C GLN A 45 14.78 -26.77 15.58
N GLY A 46 13.92 -27.59 16.19
CA GLY A 46 12.85 -28.27 15.51
C GLY A 46 11.63 -27.42 15.24
N GLU A 47 11.42 -27.06 13.98
CA GLU A 47 10.10 -27.02 13.34
C GLU A 47 10.22 -27.26 11.81
N GLN A 48 9.52 -28.31 11.33
CA GLN A 48 9.12 -28.72 9.96
C GLN A 48 10.13 -28.42 8.81
N ASP A 49 10.90 -29.35 8.23
CA ASP A 49 10.57 -30.67 7.66
C ASP A 49 11.65 -31.73 8.01
N THR A 50 11.20 -32.93 8.39
CA THR A 50 12.02 -34.12 8.78
C THR A 50 13.21 -33.87 9.73
N LEU A 51 12.90 -33.34 10.92
CA LEU A 51 13.85 -33.06 12.01
C LEU A 51 14.35 -34.31 12.74
N ILE A 52 15.66 -34.43 12.83
CA ILE A 52 16.34 -35.40 13.69
C ILE A 52 16.53 -34.76 15.06
N SER A 53 15.63 -35.06 16.01
CA SER A 53 15.78 -34.66 17.41
C SER A 53 16.01 -35.88 18.31
N GLY A 54 17.11 -35.84 19.07
CA GLY A 54 17.35 -36.77 20.19
C GLY A 54 18.76 -37.34 20.26
N ASN A 55 19.14 -37.78 21.47
CA ASN A 55 20.42 -38.41 21.81
C ASN A 55 20.60 -39.84 21.28
N TYR A 56 19.96 -40.15 20.15
CA TYR A 56 20.04 -41.45 19.51
C TYR A 56 21.08 -41.39 18.39
N TRP A 57 21.87 -42.45 18.28
CA TRP A 57 22.91 -42.57 17.24
C TRP A 57 22.28 -43.02 15.92
N THR A 58 22.29 -42.15 14.92
CA THR A 58 21.79 -42.40 13.56
C THR A 58 22.93 -42.85 12.67
N SER A 59 22.75 -43.95 11.95
CA SER A 59 23.73 -44.50 11.00
C SER A 59 23.84 -43.61 9.77
N MET A 60 25.06 -43.30 9.33
CA MET A 60 25.36 -42.57 8.08
C MET A 60 25.55 -43.49 6.86
N GLY A 61 25.35 -44.80 7.04
CA GLY A 61 25.61 -45.79 5.99
C GLY A 61 27.10 -46.12 5.83
N PRO A 62 27.45 -47.13 5.00
CA PRO A 62 28.83 -47.50 4.73
C PRO A 62 29.46 -46.48 3.76
N LEU A 63 30.34 -45.61 4.27
CA LEU A 63 31.07 -44.62 3.48
C LEU A 63 32.20 -45.23 2.61
N ASN A 64 32.42 -46.55 2.66
CA ASN A 64 33.54 -47.19 1.98
C ASN A 64 33.14 -48.54 1.37
N TYR A 65 33.30 -48.65 0.04
CA TYR A 65 32.91 -49.83 -0.75
C TYR A 65 33.74 -51.09 -0.43
N TRP A 66 34.93 -50.93 0.19
CA TRP A 66 35.87 -52.02 0.45
C TRP A 66 35.81 -52.61 1.86
N ASN A 67 35.07 -51.99 2.79
CA ASN A 67 34.82 -52.58 4.11
C ASN A 67 33.43 -52.20 4.65
N PRO A 68 32.37 -52.90 4.21
CA PRO A 68 30.99 -52.61 4.60
C PRO A 68 30.69 -52.91 6.09
N GLU A 69 31.66 -53.42 6.85
CA GLU A 69 31.50 -53.71 8.29
C GLU A 69 31.70 -52.48 9.20
N VAL A 70 32.31 -51.39 8.69
CA VAL A 70 32.54 -50.17 9.48
C VAL A 70 31.37 -49.20 9.29
N LYS A 71 30.54 -49.06 10.34
CA LYS A 71 29.40 -48.14 10.34
C LYS A 71 29.71 -46.87 11.13
N TYR A 72 29.43 -45.73 10.50
CA TYR A 72 29.54 -44.41 11.10
C TYR A 72 28.19 -43.97 11.64
N TYR A 73 28.21 -43.33 12.79
CA TYR A 73 27.01 -42.85 13.45
C TYR A 73 27.19 -41.40 13.89
N TYR A 74 26.11 -40.63 13.86
CA TYR A 74 26.04 -39.30 14.46
C TYR A 74 24.88 -39.20 15.46
N ARG A 75 24.95 -38.25 16.39
CA ARG A 75 23.83 -37.86 17.25
C ARG A 75 23.82 -36.36 17.48
N VAL A 76 22.66 -35.82 17.82
CA VAL A 76 22.50 -34.40 18.16
C VAL A 76 22.07 -34.29 19.63
N ASP A 77 22.81 -33.50 20.41
CA ASP A 77 22.60 -33.24 21.84
C ASP A 77 22.50 -31.73 22.06
N GLY A 78 21.27 -31.20 22.05
CA GLY A 78 21.03 -29.75 22.05
C GLY A 78 21.63 -29.09 20.82
N GLN A 79 22.44 -28.05 21.02
CA GLN A 79 23.15 -27.35 19.94
C GLN A 79 24.43 -28.07 19.48
N LYS A 80 24.71 -29.30 19.93
CA LYS A 80 25.95 -30.01 19.60
C LYS A 80 25.67 -31.25 18.77
N VAL A 81 26.47 -31.49 17.74
CA VAL A 81 26.45 -32.69 16.91
C VAL A 81 27.70 -33.49 17.19
N PHE A 82 27.57 -34.80 17.37
CA PHE A 82 28.65 -35.71 17.66
C PHE A 82 28.68 -36.86 16.65
N TYR A 83 29.85 -37.43 16.40
CA TYR A 83 30.02 -38.62 15.58
C TYR A 83 30.83 -39.72 16.29
N ARG A 84 30.67 -40.97 15.85
CA ARG A 84 31.46 -42.13 16.28
C ARG A 84 31.51 -43.22 15.21
N VAL A 85 32.42 -44.17 15.41
CA VAL A 85 32.59 -45.36 14.58
C VAL A 85 32.20 -46.57 15.42
N ASP A 86 31.10 -47.24 15.04
CA ASP A 86 30.51 -48.44 15.67
C ASP A 86 29.56 -48.27 16.88
N GLU A 87 28.57 -49.16 17.00
CA GLU A 87 27.36 -49.02 17.84
C GLU A 87 27.56 -49.45 19.31
N SER A 88 28.75 -49.93 19.67
CA SER A 88 29.03 -50.58 20.97
C SER A 88 28.72 -49.68 22.18
N PRO A 89 27.86 -50.12 23.13
CA PRO A 89 27.44 -49.32 24.28
C PRO A 89 28.48 -49.21 25.40
N THR A 90 29.66 -49.82 25.30
CA THR A 90 30.64 -49.89 26.39
C THR A 90 32.04 -49.36 26.06
N GLY A 91 32.13 -48.38 25.15
CA GLY A 91 33.27 -47.48 25.08
C GLY A 91 34.14 -47.66 23.84
N ARG A 92 33.98 -46.73 22.91
CA ARG A 92 35.06 -45.92 22.34
C ARG A 92 34.52 -44.52 22.04
N ASN A 93 35.43 -43.56 22.16
CA ASN A 93 35.24 -42.11 22.17
C ASN A 93 34.17 -41.60 21.21
N GLU A 94 33.26 -40.81 21.76
CA GLU A 94 32.44 -39.87 21.02
C GLU A 94 33.26 -38.63 20.66
N TYR A 95 33.06 -38.10 19.46
CA TYR A 95 33.77 -36.92 18.98
C TYR A 95 32.79 -35.81 18.62
N LEU A 96 33.02 -34.61 19.15
CA LEU A 96 32.25 -33.42 18.79
C LEU A 96 32.51 -33.10 17.31
N MET A 97 31.44 -33.09 16.53
CA MET A 97 31.44 -32.76 15.09
C MET A 97 31.10 -31.28 14.88
N TYR A 98 30.06 -30.78 15.55
CA TYR A 98 29.65 -29.37 15.52
C TYR A 98 29.12 -28.90 16.87
N ASP A 99 29.30 -27.62 17.22
CA ASP A 99 28.75 -27.00 18.42
C ASP A 99 28.20 -25.61 18.08
N PHE A 100 26.89 -25.56 17.87
CA PHE A 100 26.13 -24.37 17.51
C PHE A 100 25.89 -23.42 18.70
N SER A 101 26.41 -23.73 19.90
CA SER A 101 26.32 -22.85 21.08
C SER A 101 27.46 -21.85 21.24
N LEU A 102 28.39 -21.80 20.27
CA LEU A 102 29.62 -21.00 20.34
C LEU A 102 29.49 -19.68 19.56
N GLU A 103 29.86 -18.57 20.19
CA GLU A 103 29.86 -17.21 19.61
C GLU A 103 31.24 -16.83 19.03
N VAL A 104 31.31 -15.67 18.35
CA VAL A 104 32.56 -15.16 17.75
C VAL A 104 33.57 -14.84 18.85
N GLY A 105 34.63 -15.66 18.94
CA GLY A 105 35.70 -15.50 19.93
C GLY A 105 35.89 -16.71 20.86
N ASP A 106 34.95 -17.67 20.85
CA ASP A 106 35.03 -18.85 21.71
C ASP A 106 36.08 -19.88 21.24
N SER A 107 36.65 -20.60 22.21
CA SER A 107 37.66 -21.64 22.01
C SER A 107 37.05 -23.02 22.21
N VAL A 108 37.19 -23.92 21.24
CA VAL A 108 36.71 -25.32 21.36
C VAL A 108 37.84 -26.33 21.26
N TYR A 109 37.77 -27.34 22.12
CA TYR A 109 38.73 -28.44 22.21
C TYR A 109 38.30 -29.59 21.31
N VAL A 110 39.14 -29.95 20.34
CA VAL A 110 38.87 -31.06 19.41
C VAL A 110 39.81 -32.23 19.74
N GLY A 111 39.25 -33.40 19.99
CA GLY A 111 40.01 -34.63 20.21
C GLY A 111 40.32 -35.34 18.89
N VAL A 112 41.59 -35.56 18.60
CA VAL A 112 42.02 -36.28 17.38
C VAL A 112 42.26 -37.76 17.73
N PRO A 113 41.70 -38.74 16.99
CA PRO A 113 42.02 -40.13 17.23
C PRO A 113 43.41 -40.45 16.67
N SER A 114 44.37 -40.80 17.53
CA SER A 114 45.55 -41.55 17.11
C SER A 114 45.38 -43.03 17.46
N SER A 115 45.81 -43.89 16.55
CA SER A 115 45.67 -45.34 16.66
C SER A 115 46.49 -45.91 17.81
N ASN A 116 45.81 -46.66 18.69
CA ASN A 116 46.34 -47.68 19.60
C ASN A 116 47.35 -47.24 20.67
N PHE A 117 46.90 -47.03 21.92
CA PHE A 117 47.32 -47.76 23.14
C PHE A 117 46.72 -47.12 24.42
N VAL A 118 46.39 -47.94 25.41
CA VAL A 118 45.92 -47.56 26.75
C VAL A 118 47.07 -47.81 27.75
N SER A 119 47.48 -46.81 28.54
CA SER A 119 47.90 -47.01 29.94
C SER A 119 48.03 -45.68 30.72
N ASP A 120 47.51 -45.69 31.94
CA ASP A 120 47.54 -44.63 32.94
C ASP A 120 48.94 -44.21 33.42
N THR A 121 49.02 -42.99 33.96
CA THR A 121 50.08 -42.33 34.77
C THR A 121 51.32 -41.78 34.06
N ALA A 122 51.50 -40.45 34.05
CA ALA A 122 52.35 -39.71 35.01
C ALA A 122 52.71 -38.29 34.53
N LEU A 123 52.87 -37.39 35.50
CA LEU A 123 53.49 -36.07 35.43
C LEU A 123 54.91 -36.09 34.79
N PHE A 124 55.20 -34.98 34.11
CA PHE A 124 56.45 -34.56 33.46
C PHE A 124 57.78 -34.82 34.19
N TYR A 125 58.83 -35.11 33.40
CA TYR A 125 60.18 -34.57 33.61
C TYR A 125 60.84 -34.23 32.26
N ILE A 126 61.59 -33.12 32.27
CA ILE A 126 62.12 -32.38 31.12
C ILE A 126 63.39 -33.04 30.55
N ALA A 127 63.40 -33.35 29.25
CA ALA A 127 64.42 -32.95 28.27
C ALA A 127 64.23 -33.66 26.91
N GLN A 128 64.44 -32.87 25.85
CA GLN A 128 64.63 -33.20 24.45
C GLN A 128 63.43 -33.71 23.61
N VAL A 129 62.97 -32.74 22.81
CA VAL A 129 62.37 -32.83 21.46
C VAL A 129 60.95 -33.41 21.37
N ASP A 130 60.15 -32.65 20.62
CA ASP A 130 58.80 -32.85 20.10
C ASP A 130 57.58 -32.56 20.98
N THR A 131 56.72 -31.78 20.35
CA THR A 131 55.60 -30.95 20.81
C THR A 131 54.32 -31.74 21.09
N VAL A 132 53.63 -31.38 22.18
CA VAL A 132 52.17 -31.56 22.34
C VAL A 132 51.53 -30.21 22.03
N PHE A 133 50.74 -30.12 20.96
CA PHE A 133 49.89 -28.95 20.69
C PHE A 133 48.49 -29.21 21.28
N VAL A 134 48.12 -28.44 22.30
CA VAL A 134 46.72 -28.14 22.60
C VAL A 134 46.46 -26.77 21.97
N GLY A 135 45.84 -26.76 20.80
CA GLY A 135 45.50 -25.53 20.08
C GLY A 135 43.99 -25.30 20.09
N ALA A 136 43.56 -24.15 20.62
CA ALA A 136 42.24 -23.63 20.33
C ALA A 136 42.21 -23.15 18.87
N ILE A 137 41.21 -23.57 18.09
CA ILE A 137 41.04 -23.12 16.70
C ILE A 137 39.86 -22.13 16.66
N PRO A 138 40.05 -20.87 16.25
CA PRO A 138 38.96 -19.93 16.04
C PRO A 138 38.05 -20.37 14.88
N ARG A 139 36.74 -20.28 15.06
CA ARG A 139 35.70 -20.68 14.08
C ARG A 139 35.95 -20.14 12.66
N LYS A 140 36.50 -18.93 12.51
CA LYS A 140 36.83 -18.31 11.22
C LYS A 140 37.82 -19.13 10.37
N LYS A 141 38.76 -19.85 10.99
CA LYS A 141 39.69 -20.76 10.29
C LYS A 141 39.11 -22.13 9.96
N LEU A 142 38.05 -22.55 10.68
CA LEU A 142 37.37 -23.82 10.43
C LEU A 142 36.31 -23.70 9.33
N LEU A 143 35.71 -22.51 9.17
CA LEU A 143 34.72 -22.20 8.13
C LEU A 143 35.33 -21.63 6.84
N GLY A 144 36.53 -21.05 6.88
CA GLY A 144 37.24 -20.57 5.68
C GLY A 144 37.68 -21.65 4.67
N TYR A 145 37.36 -22.93 4.93
CA TYR A 145 37.54 -24.03 3.97
C TYR A 145 36.23 -24.44 3.28
N PHE A 146 35.07 -23.86 3.63
CA PHE A 146 33.77 -24.14 3.01
C PHE A 146 33.31 -23.06 2.01
N GLU A 147 34.14 -22.06 1.72
CA GLU A 147 33.85 -21.02 0.71
C GLU A 147 34.69 -21.21 -0.57
N ALA A 148 34.97 -22.46 -0.94
CA ALA A 148 35.68 -22.78 -2.18
C ALA A 148 34.79 -23.60 -3.12
N GLU A 149 34.48 -22.97 -4.24
CA GLU A 149 34.21 -23.58 -5.55
C GLU A 149 32.90 -24.37 -5.73
N VAL A 150 31.96 -23.75 -6.43
CA VAL A 150 31.16 -24.45 -7.43
C VAL A 150 31.61 -23.90 -8.79
N PRO A 151 32.20 -24.74 -9.65
CA PRO A 151 31.58 -24.90 -10.96
C PRO A 151 31.71 -26.33 -11.50
N PHE A 152 30.59 -26.90 -11.91
CA PHE A 152 30.61 -27.83 -13.05
C PHE A 152 29.59 -27.34 -14.08
N PRO A 153 30.03 -26.83 -15.25
CA PRO A 153 29.20 -26.85 -16.45
C PRO A 153 29.21 -28.27 -17.02
N SER A 154 28.03 -28.72 -17.37
CA SER A 154 27.74 -30.06 -17.88
C SER A 154 28.00 -30.18 -19.40
N TYR A 155 28.55 -31.35 -19.79
CA TYR A 155 28.64 -31.95 -21.15
C TYR A 155 29.63 -31.30 -22.14
N THR A 156 30.78 -31.90 -22.48
CA THR A 156 30.91 -33.23 -23.13
C THR A 156 32.37 -33.68 -23.13
N MET A 157 32.73 -34.75 -22.42
CA MET A 157 33.83 -35.65 -22.82
C MET A 157 33.54 -37.06 -22.28
N ILE A 158 32.85 -37.83 -23.10
CA ILE A 158 32.68 -39.26 -22.97
C ILE A 158 33.99 -39.96 -23.45
N TYR A 159 34.47 -40.92 -22.66
CA TYR A 159 35.50 -41.95 -22.96
C TYR A 159 36.99 -41.55 -23.06
N ILE A 160 37.65 -41.44 -21.90
CA ILE A 160 38.75 -42.34 -21.51
C ILE A 160 38.46 -42.68 -20.03
N GLY A 161 37.91 -43.83 -19.66
CA GLY A 161 38.43 -45.15 -20.00
C GLY A 161 39.39 -45.64 -18.91
N THR A 162 38.83 -45.86 -17.71
CA THR A 162 39.12 -46.99 -16.81
C THR A 162 40.57 -47.23 -16.35
N TRP A 163 40.74 -47.13 -15.02
CA TRP A 163 41.35 -48.16 -14.16
C TRP A 163 42.89 -48.33 -14.28
N ILE A 164 43.72 -48.31 -13.24
CA ILE A 164 43.59 -48.30 -11.77
C ILE A 164 44.99 -47.99 -11.20
N GLU A 165 45.05 -47.67 -9.92
CA GLU A 165 45.73 -48.45 -8.86
C GLU A 165 46.62 -47.61 -7.94
N GLY A 166 46.04 -47.26 -6.80
CA GLY A 166 46.80 -47.07 -5.56
C GLY A 166 47.13 -45.63 -5.20
N ILE A 167 46.18 -44.99 -4.51
CA ILE A 167 46.39 -43.83 -3.61
C ILE A 167 46.56 -42.48 -4.34
N GLY A 168 45.67 -41.53 -4.04
CA GLY A 168 45.87 -40.12 -4.36
C GLY A 168 44.64 -39.39 -4.88
N ASP A 169 43.56 -39.35 -4.10
CA ASP A 169 42.68 -38.17 -4.12
C ASP A 169 42.60 -37.63 -2.70
N LEU A 170 43.32 -36.53 -2.51
CA LEU A 170 43.51 -35.82 -1.27
C LEU A 170 42.69 -34.55 -1.35
N ASN A 171 41.48 -34.55 -0.79
CA ASN A 171 40.80 -33.35 -0.28
C ASN A 171 39.58 -33.76 0.54
N HIS A 172 39.76 -34.71 1.47
CA HIS A 172 38.87 -34.88 2.62
C HIS A 172 39.60 -34.29 3.83
N PRO A 173 38.96 -33.48 4.70
CA PRO A 173 39.61 -32.73 5.79
C PRO A 173 40.22 -33.58 6.91
N PHE A 174 40.40 -34.90 6.72
CA PHE A 174 40.98 -35.81 7.72
C PHE A 174 42.08 -36.75 7.22
N PHE A 175 42.65 -36.58 6.03
CA PHE A 175 43.87 -37.33 5.66
C PHE A 175 44.81 -36.51 4.77
N PRO A 176 46.07 -36.26 5.18
CA PRO A 176 47.15 -35.88 4.26
C PRO A 176 47.77 -37.14 3.63
N SER A 177 48.14 -37.09 2.34
CA SER A 177 48.79 -38.20 1.64
C SER A 177 50.30 -38.15 1.77
N THR A 178 50.85 -39.32 1.52
CA THR A 178 52.16 -39.88 1.83
C THR A 178 53.35 -39.24 1.12
N CYS A 179 54.53 -39.36 1.73
CA CYS A 179 55.73 -39.72 0.97
C CYS A 179 56.52 -40.82 1.72
N LEU A 180 57.01 -41.79 0.95
CA LEU A 180 57.67 -43.03 1.38
C LEU A 180 59.11 -42.83 1.89
N ASP A 181 59.40 -43.59 2.96
CA ASP A 181 60.66 -44.11 3.53
C ASP A 181 62.00 -43.34 3.44
N VAL A 182 62.59 -43.14 4.63
CA VAL A 182 63.92 -43.72 4.93
C VAL A 182 64.12 -43.83 6.45
N THR A 183 64.07 -45.05 6.99
CA THR A 183 64.87 -45.39 8.18
C THR A 183 66.26 -45.78 7.70
N GLU A 184 67.28 -44.97 7.97
CA GLU A 184 68.67 -45.45 7.98
C GLU A 184 68.90 -46.23 9.28
N ASP A 185 69.06 -47.53 9.14
CA ASP A 185 70.12 -48.21 9.86
C ASP A 185 70.81 -49.22 8.92
N ALA A 186 72.08 -48.93 8.62
CA ALA A 186 73.12 -49.81 8.12
C ALA A 186 72.89 -50.60 6.80
N GLY A 187 73.48 -50.05 5.71
CA GLY A 187 74.36 -50.80 4.82
C GLY A 187 73.74 -51.53 3.61
N ALA A 188 73.52 -50.81 2.51
CA ALA A 188 74.04 -51.12 1.16
C ALA A 188 73.35 -50.28 0.06
N CYS A 189 74.19 -49.64 -0.76
CA CYS A 189 74.03 -49.19 -2.16
C CYS A 189 72.64 -49.25 -2.85
N ASN A 190 72.10 -48.11 -3.31
CA ASN A 190 72.26 -47.55 -4.67
C ASN A 190 71.08 -46.62 -5.05
N GLY A 191 71.40 -45.38 -5.44
CA GLY A 191 70.61 -44.63 -6.43
C GLY A 191 69.77 -43.46 -5.92
N CYS A 192 70.08 -42.28 -6.50
CA CYS A 192 69.30 -41.04 -6.55
C CYS A 192 69.39 -40.10 -5.34
N GLY A 193 69.82 -38.86 -5.61
CA GLY A 193 70.08 -37.81 -4.64
C GLY A 193 68.98 -36.75 -4.54
N GLY A 194 69.08 -35.94 -3.48
CA GLY A 194 68.35 -34.69 -3.29
C GLY A 194 67.66 -34.60 -1.92
N CYS A 195 68.27 -33.92 -0.95
CA CYS A 195 67.62 -33.49 0.30
C CYS A 195 67.16 -32.03 0.16
N ILE A 196 65.90 -31.72 0.50
CA ILE A 196 65.43 -30.34 0.75
C ILE A 196 64.56 -30.35 2.02
N ARG A 197 64.86 -29.45 2.97
CA ARG A 197 64.04 -29.15 4.16
C ARG A 197 63.08 -28.00 3.84
N TYR A 198 61.85 -28.05 4.37
CA TYR A 198 60.89 -26.94 4.34
C TYR A 198 60.84 -26.26 5.70
N ASP A 199 61.07 -24.95 5.75
CA ASP A 199 60.40 -24.03 6.68
C ASP A 199 60.45 -22.60 6.11
N CYS A 200 59.28 -21.95 6.12
CA CYS A 200 58.92 -20.57 5.75
C CYS A 200 59.03 -20.17 4.26
N LEU A 201 57.88 -20.04 3.58
CA LEU A 201 57.72 -19.34 2.30
C LEU A 201 56.69 -18.22 2.46
N THR A 202 57.05 -17.01 2.02
CA THR A 202 56.14 -15.98 1.50
C THR A 202 56.42 -15.82 0.01
N THR A 203 55.44 -15.34 -0.75
CA THR A 203 55.61 -14.98 -2.16
C THR A 203 56.27 -13.61 -2.25
N ASP A 204 57.60 -13.58 -2.40
CA ASP A 204 58.30 -12.82 -3.46
C ASP A 204 59.83 -13.01 -3.41
N GLU A 205 60.36 -13.44 -4.56
CA GLU A 205 61.75 -13.47 -5.05
C GLU A 205 62.92 -14.18 -4.29
N GLY A 206 63.55 -15.16 -4.98
CA GLY A 206 65.01 -15.34 -5.05
C GLY A 206 65.77 -16.03 -3.89
N LEU A 207 66.20 -17.28 -4.11
CA LEU A 207 67.01 -18.11 -3.19
C LEU A 207 68.42 -17.55 -2.88
N ILE A 208 68.72 -17.22 -1.61
CA ILE A 208 70.09 -17.04 -1.09
C ILE A 208 70.27 -17.74 0.28
N TYR A 209 71.34 -18.52 0.42
CA TYR A 209 71.69 -19.30 1.63
C TYR A 209 72.46 -18.48 2.68
N SER A 210 72.08 -18.57 3.96
CA SER A 210 73.07 -18.51 5.06
C SER A 210 72.59 -19.18 6.35
N SER A 211 73.53 -19.77 7.08
CA SER A 211 73.32 -20.56 8.30
C SER A 211 73.61 -19.77 9.57
N GLY A 212 72.67 -19.76 10.50
CA GLY A 212 72.95 -19.73 11.94
C GLY A 212 72.59 -18.45 12.71
N HIS A 213 71.91 -18.69 13.84
CA HIS A 213 71.64 -17.86 15.02
C HIS A 213 70.40 -16.94 15.06
N ASP A 214 69.47 -17.36 15.93
CA ASP A 214 68.58 -16.56 16.81
C ASP A 214 67.83 -15.36 16.23
N SER A 215 66.65 -15.62 15.66
CA SER A 215 65.53 -14.65 15.66
C SER A 215 64.20 -15.36 15.42
N ILE A 216 63.23 -15.04 16.28
CA ILE A 216 61.85 -15.56 16.33
C ILE A 216 61.11 -15.18 15.05
N CYS A 217 60.45 -16.13 14.37
CA CYS A 217 59.43 -15.84 13.37
C CYS A 217 58.17 -15.32 14.11
N GLN A 218 58.01 -14.00 14.20
CA GLN A 218 56.70 -13.41 14.48
C GLN A 218 55.93 -13.38 13.15
N PHE A 219 54.72 -13.96 13.14
CA PHE A 219 53.78 -13.73 12.05
C PHE A 219 53.35 -12.25 12.11
N PRO A 220 53.43 -11.47 11.03
CA PRO A 220 52.77 -10.18 11.02
C PRO A 220 51.26 -10.45 11.08
N GLU A 221 50.54 -9.78 11.99
CA GLU A 221 49.15 -9.44 11.71
C GLU A 221 49.15 -8.71 10.37
N ILE A 222 48.30 -9.11 9.41
CA ILE A 222 48.07 -8.29 8.23
C ILE A 222 47.30 -7.07 8.75
N ASP A 223 48.05 -6.00 9.04
CA ASP A 223 47.49 -4.71 9.43
C ASP A 223 47.07 -4.01 8.13
N TYR A 224 45.80 -4.16 7.76
CA TYR A 224 45.25 -3.50 6.58
C TYR A 224 45.46 -2.00 6.71
N SER A 225 46.13 -1.41 5.73
CA SER A 225 46.59 -0.05 5.82
C SER A 225 45.49 0.93 5.40
N ARG A 226 45.47 2.08 6.07
CA ARG A 226 44.70 3.24 5.65
C ARG A 226 45.66 4.22 4.99
N ILE A 227 45.43 4.48 3.71
CA ILE A 227 46.25 5.34 2.87
C ILE A 227 45.52 6.66 2.68
N TYR A 228 46.17 7.78 2.99
CA TYR A 228 45.58 9.11 2.89
C TYR A 228 46.03 9.85 1.62
N VAL A 229 45.11 10.53 0.94
CA VAL A 229 45.34 11.32 -0.28
C VAL A 229 44.77 12.72 -0.10
N ASN A 230 45.58 13.76 -0.35
CA ASN A 230 45.18 15.15 -0.30
C ASN A 230 46.05 15.98 -1.26
N GLN A 231 45.47 16.45 -2.37
CA GLN A 231 46.14 17.30 -3.36
C GLN A 231 46.75 18.60 -2.78
N ASN A 232 46.29 19.05 -1.61
CA ASN A 232 46.73 20.27 -0.94
C ASN A 232 47.74 20.00 0.19
N VAL A 233 48.40 18.83 0.21
CA VAL A 233 49.36 18.47 1.27
C VAL A 233 50.54 19.45 1.32
N GLY A 234 50.82 19.98 2.52
CA GLY A 234 51.84 21.02 2.73
C GLY A 234 53.27 20.51 2.86
N THR A 235 53.52 19.21 2.69
CA THR A 235 54.83 18.58 2.93
C THR A 235 55.30 17.80 1.70
N THR A 236 56.62 17.69 1.52
CA THR A 236 57.22 16.91 0.43
C THR A 236 57.49 15.45 0.83
N ALA A 237 57.10 15.03 2.05
CA ALA A 237 57.34 13.69 2.56
C ALA A 237 56.01 12.91 2.50
N GLN A 238 55.64 12.49 1.29
CA GLN A 238 54.37 11.84 1.00
C GLN A 238 54.55 10.33 1.11
N ASN A 239 53.85 9.69 2.04
CA ASN A 239 53.89 8.24 2.24
C ASN A 239 52.52 7.65 2.61
N GLY A 240 51.45 8.44 2.56
CA GLY A 240 50.08 8.01 2.80
C GLY A 240 49.76 7.63 4.24
N SER A 241 50.65 7.81 5.21
CA SER A 241 50.44 7.31 6.59
C SER A 241 49.50 8.14 7.47
N SER A 242 49.21 9.38 7.08
CA SER A 242 48.29 10.31 7.76
C SER A 242 47.95 11.47 6.83
N TRP A 243 46.94 12.28 7.16
CA TRP A 243 46.63 13.52 6.43
C TRP A 243 47.83 14.48 6.27
N GLN A 244 48.75 14.52 7.24
CA GLN A 244 49.97 15.35 7.15
C GLN A 244 50.97 14.83 6.10
N TYR A 245 51.01 13.52 5.88
CA TYR A 245 51.93 12.84 4.97
C TYR A 245 51.18 12.16 3.81
N ALA A 246 49.98 12.65 3.50
CA ALA A 246 49.13 12.13 2.44
C ALA A 246 49.82 12.24 1.07
N PHE A 247 49.50 11.34 0.14
CA PHE A 247 49.87 11.53 -1.26
C PHE A 247 49.12 12.73 -1.84
N ASP A 248 49.77 13.54 -2.68
CA ASP A 248 49.08 14.60 -3.44
C ASP A 248 48.46 14.09 -4.74
N ASP A 249 48.94 12.95 -5.24
CA ASP A 249 48.38 12.22 -6.37
C ASP A 249 47.69 10.92 -5.92
N LEU A 250 46.45 10.74 -6.35
CA LEU A 250 45.68 9.53 -6.08
C LEU A 250 46.26 8.30 -6.79
N GLN A 251 46.90 8.46 -7.94
CA GLN A 251 47.51 7.33 -8.65
C GLN A 251 48.64 6.69 -7.84
N GLU A 252 49.47 7.49 -7.17
CA GLU A 252 50.55 6.98 -6.32
C GLU A 252 50.00 6.14 -5.16
N ALA A 253 48.86 6.55 -4.58
CA ALA A 253 48.18 5.79 -3.54
C ALA A 253 47.58 4.47 -4.06
N ILE A 254 46.98 4.49 -5.26
CA ILE A 254 46.41 3.29 -5.89
C ILE A 254 47.51 2.28 -6.25
N GLU A 255 48.68 2.74 -6.71
CA GLU A 255 49.79 1.88 -7.12
C GLU A 255 50.39 1.08 -5.96
N ILE A 256 50.33 1.60 -4.73
CA ILE A 256 50.88 0.92 -3.55
C ILE A 256 49.83 0.13 -2.75
N ALA A 257 48.54 0.30 -3.05
CA ALA A 257 47.46 -0.30 -2.27
C ALA A 257 47.35 -1.80 -2.55
N GLU A 258 47.30 -2.60 -1.49
CA GLU A 258 47.14 -4.05 -1.54
C GLU A 258 45.69 -4.47 -1.20
N PRO A 259 45.22 -5.66 -1.64
CA PRO A 259 43.89 -6.14 -1.30
C PRO A 259 43.61 -6.13 0.21
N GLY A 260 42.53 -5.46 0.62
CA GLY A 260 42.13 -5.23 2.00
C GLY A 260 42.41 -3.80 2.51
N ASP A 261 43.27 -3.04 1.82
CA ASP A 261 43.55 -1.64 2.15
C ASP A 261 42.37 -0.70 1.90
N SER A 262 42.40 0.46 2.56
CA SER A 262 41.48 1.56 2.31
C SER A 262 42.22 2.85 1.96
N ILE A 263 41.77 3.53 0.91
CA ILE A 263 42.28 4.82 0.46
C ILE A 263 41.25 5.89 0.82
N TRP A 264 41.66 6.92 1.57
CA TRP A 264 40.83 8.05 2.00
C TRP A 264 41.27 9.30 1.25
N VAL A 265 40.37 9.86 0.46
CA VAL A 265 40.67 10.95 -0.48
C VAL A 265 39.97 12.22 -0.02
N ALA A 266 40.75 13.25 0.30
CA ALA A 266 40.25 14.55 0.68
C ALA A 266 39.60 15.28 -0.51
N GLU A 267 38.69 16.20 -0.21
CA GLU A 267 38.00 17.07 -1.16
C GLU A 267 38.98 17.69 -2.17
N GLY A 268 38.56 17.73 -3.42
CA GLY A 268 39.45 18.17 -4.49
C GLY A 268 39.13 17.59 -5.86
N THR A 269 39.96 17.94 -6.84
CA THR A 269 39.87 17.43 -8.20
C THR A 269 41.14 16.70 -8.55
N TYR A 270 41.03 15.40 -8.78
CA TYR A 270 42.13 14.51 -9.10
C TYR A 270 42.04 14.10 -10.57
N TYR A 271 43.19 14.05 -11.22
CA TYR A 271 43.33 13.75 -12.65
C TYR A 271 44.14 12.47 -12.84
N PRO A 272 43.77 11.57 -13.77
CA PRO A 272 44.53 10.34 -14.00
C PRO A 272 45.98 10.57 -14.39
N THR A 273 46.28 11.70 -15.03
CA THR A 273 47.63 12.08 -15.40
C THR A 273 47.77 13.60 -15.56
N SER A 274 48.98 14.12 -15.39
CA SER A 274 49.31 15.53 -15.62
C SER A 274 49.66 15.86 -17.08
N ASN A 275 49.71 14.86 -17.96
CA ASN A 275 49.98 15.03 -19.39
C ASN A 275 48.70 14.80 -20.23
N SER A 276 48.81 14.72 -21.55
CA SER A 276 47.66 14.53 -22.45
C SER A 276 47.47 13.07 -22.89
N ASN A 277 47.97 12.09 -22.12
CA ASN A 277 47.82 10.68 -22.43
C ASN A 277 46.42 10.20 -22.02
N ARG A 278 45.56 10.04 -23.01
CA ARG A 278 44.15 9.67 -22.85
C ARG A 278 43.92 8.23 -22.37
N GLU A 279 44.96 7.39 -22.43
CA GLU A 279 44.89 5.98 -22.02
C GLU A 279 45.08 5.79 -20.50
N VAL A 280 45.32 6.87 -19.75
CA VAL A 280 45.49 6.79 -18.29
C VAL A 280 44.16 7.03 -17.57
N PHE A 281 43.89 6.18 -16.59
CA PHE A 281 42.68 6.14 -15.76
C PHE A 281 43.03 5.79 -14.31
N PHE A 282 42.11 6.03 -13.38
CA PHE A 282 42.20 5.54 -12.00
C PHE A 282 41.77 4.08 -11.95
N ASN A 283 42.60 3.20 -11.39
CA ASN A 283 42.26 1.78 -11.27
C ASN A 283 41.60 1.47 -9.92
N LEU A 284 40.41 0.87 -9.93
CA LEU A 284 39.84 0.25 -8.73
C LEU A 284 40.34 -1.19 -8.65
N ASN A 285 41.35 -1.40 -7.80
CA ASN A 285 42.01 -2.68 -7.60
C ASN A 285 41.11 -3.69 -6.84
N PRO A 286 41.19 -5.00 -7.15
CA PRO A 286 40.51 -6.04 -6.37
C PRO A 286 40.81 -5.95 -4.86
N GLY A 287 39.77 -6.01 -4.04
CA GLY A 287 39.89 -5.94 -2.58
C GLY A 287 40.23 -4.57 -1.98
N VAL A 288 40.44 -3.53 -2.80
CA VAL A 288 40.77 -2.18 -2.31
C VAL A 288 39.50 -1.33 -2.19
N LYS A 289 39.40 -0.57 -1.09
CA LYS A 289 38.29 0.34 -0.85
C LYS A 289 38.75 1.78 -1.01
N ILE A 290 38.14 2.53 -1.90
CA ILE A 290 38.46 3.93 -2.15
C ILE A 290 37.27 4.79 -1.72
N PHE A 291 37.51 5.68 -0.77
CA PHE A 291 36.51 6.58 -0.19
C PHE A 291 36.89 8.04 -0.50
N GLY A 292 36.01 8.76 -1.18
CA GLY A 292 36.07 10.22 -1.34
C GLY A 292 35.26 10.91 -0.24
N GLY A 293 35.27 12.23 -0.16
CA GLY A 293 34.35 12.94 0.74
C GLY A 293 34.93 13.37 2.08
N PHE A 294 36.24 13.55 2.19
CA PHE A 294 36.90 13.94 3.44
C PHE A 294 37.36 15.40 3.41
N GLU A 295 37.24 16.11 4.53
CA GLU A 295 37.88 17.43 4.74
C GLU A 295 39.42 17.29 4.81
N GLY A 296 39.91 16.13 5.22
CA GLY A 296 41.34 15.87 5.44
C GLY A 296 41.77 16.03 6.89
N THR A 297 40.84 15.88 7.83
CA THR A 297 41.06 16.02 9.28
C THR A 297 40.58 14.80 10.08
N GLU A 298 39.86 13.89 9.42
CA GLU A 298 39.12 12.79 10.03
C GLU A 298 40.02 11.68 10.55
N THR A 299 39.63 11.09 11.68
CA THR A 299 40.28 9.94 12.31
C THR A 299 39.52 8.64 12.10
N ASP A 300 38.23 8.71 11.76
CA ASP A 300 37.32 7.56 11.65
C ASP A 300 36.37 7.70 10.46
N LEU A 301 36.03 6.59 9.81
CA LEU A 301 35.25 6.60 8.55
C LEU A 301 33.86 7.24 8.73
N GLY A 302 33.27 7.11 9.92
CA GLY A 302 31.97 7.71 10.24
C GLY A 302 31.99 9.23 10.41
N GLN A 303 33.15 9.89 10.40
CA GLN A 303 33.27 11.35 10.39
C GLN A 303 33.18 11.95 8.98
N ARG A 304 33.29 11.10 7.94
CA ARG A 304 33.25 11.47 6.53
C ARG A 304 31.90 12.10 6.19
N ASP A 305 31.92 13.27 5.56
CA ASP A 305 30.75 13.98 5.06
C ASP A 305 30.91 14.21 3.54
N TRP A 306 30.60 13.17 2.79
CA TRP A 306 30.82 13.11 1.35
C TRP A 306 29.89 14.03 0.55
N GLU A 307 28.79 14.50 1.13
CA GLU A 307 27.89 15.46 0.49
C GLU A 307 28.47 16.87 0.51
N ASN A 308 29.18 17.24 1.58
CA ASN A 308 29.73 18.58 1.76
C ASN A 308 31.22 18.71 1.38
N HIS A 309 31.97 17.61 1.33
CA HIS A 309 33.40 17.58 0.98
C HIS A 309 33.67 16.88 -0.36
N GLU A 310 33.08 17.41 -1.43
CA GLU A 310 33.08 16.77 -2.76
C GLU A 310 34.50 16.39 -3.24
N THR A 311 34.64 15.12 -3.66
CA THR A 311 35.85 14.60 -4.29
C THR A 311 35.58 14.23 -5.74
N ILE A 312 36.30 14.87 -6.66
CA ILE A 312 36.07 14.80 -8.10
C ILE A 312 37.21 14.03 -8.77
N LEU A 313 36.87 12.98 -9.50
CA LEU A 313 37.75 12.33 -10.47
C LEU A 313 37.42 12.89 -11.86
N SER A 314 38.37 13.59 -12.48
CA SER A 314 38.12 14.30 -13.74
C SER A 314 38.99 13.77 -14.87
N GLY A 315 38.36 13.48 -16.00
CA GLY A 315 39.03 13.15 -17.26
C GLY A 315 39.55 14.37 -18.04
N ASP A 316 39.31 15.61 -17.59
CA ASP A 316 39.73 16.88 -18.24
C ASP A 316 41.25 17.11 -18.15
N ILE A 317 42.02 16.23 -18.79
CA ILE A 317 43.49 16.27 -18.85
C ILE A 317 43.96 17.13 -20.05
N GLY A 318 45.23 17.54 -20.05
CA GLY A 318 45.77 18.34 -21.16
C GLY A 318 45.29 19.79 -21.12
N ILE A 319 44.51 20.22 -22.13
CA ILE A 319 43.98 21.58 -22.25
C ILE A 319 42.61 21.64 -21.58
N GLN A 320 42.53 22.37 -20.47
CA GLN A 320 41.29 22.58 -19.72
C GLN A 320 40.08 22.92 -20.63
N GLY A 321 39.06 22.07 -20.56
CA GLY A 321 37.79 22.21 -21.27
C GLY A 321 37.80 21.75 -22.73
N ASP A 322 38.93 21.28 -23.27
CA ASP A 322 38.98 20.63 -24.58
C ASP A 322 38.62 19.16 -24.42
N SER A 323 37.45 18.74 -24.88
CA SER A 323 37.05 17.36 -24.67
C SER A 323 37.85 16.35 -25.51
N THR A 324 38.64 16.80 -26.50
CA THR A 324 39.34 15.91 -27.44
C THR A 324 40.62 15.29 -26.89
N ASP A 325 41.18 15.87 -25.83
CA ASP A 325 42.33 15.33 -25.09
C ASP A 325 41.96 14.75 -23.72
N ASN A 326 40.69 14.74 -23.35
CA ASN A 326 40.21 14.07 -22.14
C ASN A 326 40.54 12.57 -22.11
N SER A 327 40.78 12.01 -20.93
CA SER A 327 40.92 10.56 -20.73
C SER A 327 39.74 9.81 -21.35
N TYR A 328 40.01 8.65 -21.94
CA TYR A 328 38.96 7.79 -22.48
C TYR A 328 38.02 7.32 -21.37
N HIS A 329 38.60 6.85 -20.26
CA HIS A 329 37.90 6.44 -19.05
C HIS A 329 38.46 7.23 -17.88
N VAL A 330 37.60 7.69 -16.97
CA VAL A 330 38.09 8.28 -15.72
C VAL A 330 38.49 7.16 -14.75
N VAL A 331 37.64 6.13 -14.64
CA VAL A 331 37.85 4.97 -13.76
C VAL A 331 37.80 3.68 -14.59
N TYR A 332 38.67 2.73 -14.27
CA TYR A 332 38.65 1.40 -14.83
C TYR A 332 38.77 0.37 -13.72
N THR A 333 38.10 -0.77 -13.88
CA THR A 333 38.22 -1.89 -12.97
C THR A 333 38.08 -3.19 -13.72
N ILE A 334 38.81 -4.21 -13.27
CA ILE A 334 38.82 -5.53 -13.88
C ILE A 334 38.96 -6.59 -12.81
N ASN A 335 38.21 -7.68 -12.95
CA ASN A 335 38.28 -8.87 -12.08
C ASN A 335 38.04 -8.57 -10.59
N THR A 336 37.06 -7.71 -10.30
CA THR A 336 36.73 -7.28 -8.94
C THR A 336 35.53 -8.03 -8.37
N ASP A 337 35.38 -8.02 -7.06
CA ASP A 337 34.16 -8.46 -6.38
C ASP A 337 33.66 -7.35 -5.44
N SER A 338 32.63 -7.64 -4.65
CA SER A 338 32.04 -6.68 -3.70
C SER A 338 33.03 -6.13 -2.65
N THR A 339 34.22 -6.72 -2.50
CA THR A 339 35.26 -6.21 -1.61
C THR A 339 36.03 -5.03 -2.20
N ALA A 340 36.00 -4.85 -3.52
CA ALA A 340 36.43 -3.63 -4.19
C ALA A 340 35.31 -2.59 -4.12
N VAL A 341 35.57 -1.46 -3.45
CA VAL A 341 34.55 -0.44 -3.14
C VAL A 341 34.97 0.91 -3.69
N LEU A 342 34.07 1.59 -4.41
CA LEU A 342 34.21 3.00 -4.77
C LEU A 342 33.05 3.79 -4.16
N ASP A 343 33.36 4.76 -3.30
CA ASP A 343 32.34 5.42 -2.47
C ASP A 343 32.56 6.93 -2.33
N GLY A 344 31.58 7.74 -2.74
CA GLY A 344 31.55 9.19 -2.50
C GLY A 344 32.34 10.03 -3.50
N PHE A 345 32.29 9.69 -4.80
CA PHE A 345 33.02 10.40 -5.85
C PHE A 345 32.10 11.00 -6.90
N THR A 346 32.46 12.19 -7.38
CA THR A 346 31.97 12.74 -8.66
C THR A 346 32.95 12.33 -9.77
N ILE A 347 32.47 11.60 -10.78
CA ILE A 347 33.24 11.06 -11.90
C ILE A 347 32.78 11.80 -13.17
N THR A 348 33.68 12.59 -13.77
CA THR A 348 33.29 13.52 -14.83
C THR A 348 34.32 13.68 -15.93
N ARG A 349 33.86 14.18 -17.09
CA ARG A 349 34.69 14.60 -18.23
C ARG A 349 35.47 13.46 -18.88
N GLY A 350 35.06 12.20 -18.74
CA GLY A 350 35.58 11.14 -19.60
C GLY A 350 35.06 11.25 -21.04
N HIS A 351 35.87 10.85 -22.02
CA HIS A 351 35.53 10.95 -23.44
C HIS A 351 35.97 9.70 -24.23
N ALA A 352 35.25 8.60 -24.10
CA ALA A 352 35.48 7.33 -24.77
C ALA A 352 35.01 7.33 -26.25
N ILE A 353 35.65 8.13 -27.11
CA ILE A 353 35.47 8.11 -28.57
C ILE A 353 36.81 7.87 -29.27
N HIS A 354 36.90 6.75 -29.98
CA HIS A 354 38.06 6.35 -30.78
C HIS A 354 37.62 5.82 -32.16
N ASP A 355 38.43 6.06 -33.20
CA ASP A 355 38.13 5.70 -34.59
C ASP A 355 38.25 4.20 -34.87
N ASP A 356 39.09 3.50 -34.11
CA ASP A 356 39.34 2.07 -34.27
C ASP A 356 38.34 1.24 -33.44
N ASN A 357 37.43 0.55 -34.12
CA ASN A 357 36.51 -0.42 -33.52
C ASN A 357 37.19 -1.77 -33.21
N ALA A 358 38.43 -2.01 -33.64
CA ALA A 358 39.09 -3.31 -33.65
C ALA A 358 40.33 -3.40 -32.74
N TYR A 359 40.66 -2.37 -31.98
CA TYR A 359 41.80 -2.34 -31.06
C TYR A 359 41.29 -2.09 -29.64
N PHE A 360 41.36 -3.12 -28.78
CA PHE A 360 40.93 -3.09 -27.37
C PHE A 360 39.58 -2.39 -27.13
N GLY A 361 38.48 -3.14 -27.28
CA GLY A 361 37.11 -2.62 -27.31
C GLY A 361 36.60 -1.83 -26.08
N HIS A 362 37.44 -1.52 -25.09
CA HIS A 362 37.11 -0.64 -23.98
C HIS A 362 37.21 0.85 -24.35
N LEU A 363 38.13 1.29 -25.22
CA LEU A 363 38.40 2.73 -25.50
C LEU A 363 37.22 3.54 -26.07
N VAL A 364 36.17 2.86 -26.50
CA VAL A 364 34.93 3.45 -27.01
C VAL A 364 33.77 3.36 -26.02
N ARG A 365 33.99 2.86 -24.81
CA ARG A 365 32.93 2.56 -23.83
C ARG A 365 33.19 3.19 -22.48
N GLY A 366 32.16 3.50 -21.71
CA GLY A 366 32.32 3.91 -20.30
C GLY A 366 33.19 5.14 -20.14
N GLY A 367 32.70 6.30 -20.59
CA GLY A 367 33.44 7.56 -20.44
C GLY A 367 33.81 7.82 -18.98
N GLY A 368 32.84 7.72 -18.08
CA GLY A 368 33.10 7.81 -16.64
C GLY A 368 33.83 6.57 -16.13
N MET A 369 33.23 5.39 -16.27
CA MET A 369 33.80 4.14 -15.74
C MET A 369 33.60 2.94 -16.66
N VAL A 370 34.59 2.05 -16.68
CA VAL A 370 34.48 0.71 -17.28
C VAL A 370 34.63 -0.35 -16.20
N VAL A 371 33.71 -1.32 -16.20
CA VAL A 371 33.78 -2.56 -15.40
C VAL A 371 33.99 -3.72 -16.36
N ASP A 372 35.20 -4.28 -16.34
CA ASP A 372 35.68 -5.26 -17.32
C ASP A 372 36.04 -6.61 -16.68
N THR A 373 36.23 -7.62 -17.51
CA THR A 373 36.59 -8.99 -17.13
C THR A 373 37.62 -9.58 -18.10
N ASN A 374 38.29 -10.68 -17.73
CA ASN A 374 39.20 -11.36 -18.65
C ASN A 374 39.09 -12.89 -18.61
N GLU A 375 39.69 -13.58 -19.60
CA GLU A 375 39.60 -15.04 -19.78
C GLU A 375 40.05 -15.87 -18.57
N GLY A 376 40.83 -15.29 -17.64
CA GLY A 376 41.28 -15.97 -16.42
C GLY A 376 40.41 -15.72 -15.19
N PHE A 377 39.57 -14.69 -15.22
CA PHE A 377 38.76 -14.23 -14.08
C PHE A 377 37.40 -13.76 -14.60
N PRO A 378 36.39 -14.65 -14.59
CA PRO A 378 35.15 -14.43 -15.31
C PRO A 378 34.18 -13.50 -14.56
N GLU A 379 34.60 -12.71 -13.58
CA GLU A 379 33.72 -11.92 -12.71
C GLU A 379 34.29 -10.56 -12.32
N ALA A 380 33.45 -9.53 -12.45
CA ALA A 380 33.64 -8.17 -11.97
C ALA A 380 32.32 -7.66 -11.34
N SER A 381 32.27 -7.59 -10.02
CA SER A 381 31.09 -7.17 -9.25
C SER A 381 31.42 -6.18 -8.12
N PRO A 382 32.12 -5.07 -8.42
CA PRO A 382 32.49 -4.08 -7.41
C PRO A 382 31.25 -3.42 -6.80
N LEU A 383 31.38 -2.95 -5.56
CA LEU A 383 30.37 -2.12 -4.91
C LEU A 383 30.66 -0.65 -5.22
N ILE A 384 29.73 0.01 -5.92
CA ILE A 384 29.80 1.44 -6.21
C ILE A 384 28.64 2.10 -5.48
N ARG A 385 28.95 3.10 -4.64
CA ARG A 385 27.89 3.78 -3.89
C ARG A 385 28.15 5.26 -3.66
N ASN A 386 27.09 6.06 -3.51
CA ASN A 386 27.18 7.50 -3.28
C ASN A 386 28.02 8.22 -4.36
N CYS A 387 28.00 7.71 -5.61
CA CYS A 387 28.82 8.23 -6.70
C CYS A 387 27.97 8.99 -7.72
N ARG A 388 28.52 10.06 -8.29
CA ARG A 388 27.89 10.86 -9.35
C ARG A 388 28.65 10.72 -10.66
N PHE A 389 28.06 10.12 -11.68
CA PHE A 389 28.60 10.06 -13.03
C PHE A 389 27.98 11.20 -13.84
N GLN A 390 28.77 12.21 -14.20
CA GLN A 390 28.22 13.38 -14.89
C GLN A 390 29.06 13.92 -16.04
N HIS A 391 28.39 14.38 -17.09
CA HIS A 391 29.02 14.98 -18.28
C HIS A 391 30.09 14.09 -18.93
N ASN A 392 29.90 12.77 -18.88
CA ASN A 392 30.78 11.83 -19.53
C ASN A 392 30.24 11.48 -20.92
N VAL A 393 31.17 11.27 -21.85
CA VAL A 393 30.86 10.91 -23.23
C VAL A 393 31.50 9.57 -23.53
N GLY A 394 30.71 8.64 -24.07
CA GLY A 394 31.20 7.37 -24.59
C GLY A 394 30.46 7.01 -25.86
N LYS A 395 31.07 6.22 -26.74
CA LYS A 395 30.31 5.64 -27.86
C LYS A 395 29.23 4.70 -27.33
N TYR A 396 29.57 3.92 -26.30
CA TYR A 396 28.67 3.04 -25.55
C TYR A 396 28.82 3.28 -24.04
N GLY A 397 27.79 3.72 -23.33
CA GLY A 397 27.89 3.98 -21.89
C GLY A 397 28.65 5.27 -21.62
N GLY A 398 27.97 6.42 -21.65
CA GLY A 398 28.59 7.69 -21.29
C GLY A 398 29.10 7.67 -19.85
N GLY A 399 28.21 7.38 -18.89
CA GLY A 399 28.53 7.31 -17.47
C GLY A 399 29.33 6.05 -17.12
N LEU A 400 28.76 4.88 -17.37
CA LEU A 400 29.39 3.59 -17.01
C LEU A 400 29.15 2.54 -18.10
N ALA A 401 30.14 1.69 -18.36
CA ALA A 401 30.00 0.52 -19.22
C ALA A 401 30.41 -0.77 -18.51
N CYS A 402 29.51 -1.75 -18.52
CA CYS A 402 29.79 -3.12 -18.09
C CYS A 402 30.05 -3.99 -19.32
N PHE A 403 31.21 -4.63 -19.37
CA PHE A 403 31.60 -5.47 -20.49
C PHE A 403 32.06 -6.87 -20.05
N GLY A 404 31.50 -7.89 -20.69
CA GLY A 404 31.97 -9.27 -20.67
C GLY A 404 31.97 -9.86 -22.08
N LEU A 405 33.05 -10.54 -22.46
CA LEU A 405 33.08 -11.38 -23.67
C LEU A 405 32.59 -12.79 -23.29
N TYR A 406 31.67 -13.39 -24.04
CA TYR A 406 31.24 -14.77 -23.75
C TYR A 406 30.80 -14.93 -22.28
N ASP A 407 31.20 -15.99 -21.58
CA ASP A 407 30.79 -16.35 -20.20
C ASP A 407 31.32 -15.41 -19.08
N PHE A 408 31.80 -14.20 -19.39
CA PHE A 408 32.36 -13.28 -18.40
C PHE A 408 31.31 -12.30 -17.83
N ARG A 409 31.36 -12.08 -16.51
CA ARG A 409 30.32 -11.41 -15.72
C ARG A 409 30.76 -10.02 -15.27
N SER A 410 30.10 -8.97 -15.74
CA SER A 410 30.30 -7.60 -15.24
C SER A 410 28.98 -7.06 -14.64
N ASN A 411 28.84 -7.18 -13.32
CA ASN A 411 27.63 -6.90 -12.54
C ASN A 411 27.98 -6.07 -11.28
N PRO A 412 28.35 -4.79 -11.42
CA PRO A 412 28.53 -3.94 -10.26
C PRO A 412 27.21 -3.76 -9.51
N THR A 413 27.28 -3.67 -8.19
CA THR A 413 26.16 -3.23 -7.35
C THR A 413 26.19 -1.71 -7.25
N LEU A 414 25.09 -1.04 -7.60
CA LEU A 414 24.99 0.41 -7.59
C LEU A 414 23.99 0.86 -6.52
N LEU A 415 24.47 1.59 -5.50
CA LEU A 415 23.64 2.10 -4.41
C LEU A 415 23.75 3.62 -4.34
N ASN A 416 22.64 4.36 -4.29
CA ASN A 416 22.66 5.82 -4.14
C ASN A 416 23.58 6.51 -5.19
N CYS A 417 23.50 6.07 -6.45
CA CYS A 417 24.33 6.61 -7.53
C CYS A 417 23.50 7.53 -8.43
N TYR A 418 24.15 8.56 -8.97
CA TYR A 418 23.50 9.55 -9.82
C TYR A 418 24.17 9.63 -11.20
N PHE A 419 23.41 9.42 -12.27
CA PHE A 419 23.85 9.49 -13.66
C PHE A 419 23.21 10.71 -14.33
N TYR A 420 23.98 11.79 -14.48
CA TYR A 420 23.46 13.07 -14.93
C TYR A 420 24.14 13.58 -16.21
N GLN A 421 23.37 13.90 -17.25
CA GLN A 421 23.89 14.49 -18.49
C GLN A 421 25.04 13.71 -19.12
N ASN A 422 24.96 12.38 -19.09
CA ASN A 422 25.90 11.54 -19.80
C ASN A 422 25.43 11.29 -21.23
N THR A 423 26.37 11.16 -22.15
CA THR A 423 26.10 11.01 -23.58
C THR A 423 26.68 9.69 -24.10
N GLY A 424 25.78 8.82 -24.55
CA GLY A 424 26.08 7.62 -25.32
C GLY A 424 25.94 7.97 -26.80
N VAL A 425 27.04 8.22 -27.51
CA VAL A 425 26.97 8.65 -28.92
C VAL A 425 26.21 7.66 -29.79
N ILE A 426 26.23 6.37 -29.43
CA ILE A 426 25.41 5.33 -30.05
C ILE A 426 24.39 4.79 -29.05
N GLU A 427 24.80 4.13 -27.97
CA GLU A 427 23.90 3.45 -27.01
C GLU A 427 24.32 3.72 -25.56
N GLY A 428 23.38 3.77 -24.63
CA GLY A 428 23.66 3.87 -23.19
C GLY A 428 24.24 5.22 -22.80
N GLY A 429 23.39 6.23 -22.55
CA GLY A 429 23.85 7.52 -22.03
C GLY A 429 24.40 7.38 -20.62
N GLY A 430 23.56 6.97 -19.67
CA GLY A 430 23.98 6.65 -18.30
C GLY A 430 24.80 5.37 -18.27
N ILE A 431 24.18 4.24 -18.57
CA ILE A 431 24.81 2.91 -18.49
C ILE A 431 24.67 2.14 -19.80
N TYR A 432 25.74 1.46 -20.18
CA TYR A 432 25.72 0.43 -21.21
C TYR A 432 26.19 -0.91 -20.66
N LYS A 433 25.37 -1.95 -20.78
CA LYS A 433 25.72 -3.29 -20.36
C LYS A 433 25.56 -4.28 -21.50
N THR A 434 26.57 -5.13 -21.65
CA THR A 434 26.53 -6.26 -22.59
C THR A 434 27.29 -7.48 -22.08
N GLY A 435 26.89 -8.66 -22.55
CA GLY A 435 27.53 -9.95 -22.26
C GLY A 435 26.54 -10.96 -21.66
N PRO A 436 26.58 -12.24 -22.07
CA PRO A 436 25.71 -13.27 -21.54
C PRO A 436 26.08 -13.54 -20.08
N ALA A 437 25.07 -13.60 -19.24
CA ALA A 437 25.24 -14.04 -17.87
C ALA A 437 24.87 -15.50 -17.72
N ILE A 438 25.49 -16.13 -16.74
CA ILE A 438 25.10 -17.45 -16.27
C ILE A 438 24.32 -17.24 -14.96
N GLU A 439 23.27 -18.05 -14.82
CA GLU A 439 22.39 -18.25 -13.67
C GLU A 439 23.06 -17.94 -12.31
N GLY A 440 22.49 -17.02 -11.52
CA GLY A 440 22.73 -17.02 -10.06
C GLY A 440 22.83 -15.68 -9.31
N GLN A 441 23.07 -14.53 -9.94
CA GLN A 441 23.09 -13.22 -9.23
C GLN A 441 22.54 -12.08 -10.11
N PRO A 442 21.45 -11.40 -9.70
CA PRO A 442 20.92 -10.27 -10.45
C PRO A 442 21.84 -9.04 -10.34
N GLN A 443 21.83 -8.17 -11.35
CA GLN A 443 22.39 -6.84 -11.21
C GLN A 443 21.44 -5.97 -10.38
N TYR A 444 21.98 -5.32 -9.37
CA TYR A 444 21.21 -4.62 -8.36
C TYR A 444 21.44 -3.10 -8.40
N PHE A 445 20.34 -2.36 -8.47
CA PHE A 445 20.26 -0.91 -8.43
C PHE A 445 19.31 -0.49 -7.31
N GLU A 446 19.79 0.34 -6.40
CA GLU A 446 18.98 0.86 -5.30
C GLU A 446 19.21 2.36 -5.14
N ASN A 447 18.13 3.13 -5.01
CA ASN A 447 18.17 4.58 -4.82
C ASN A 447 19.01 5.30 -5.89
N CYS A 448 19.01 4.78 -7.12
CA CYS A 448 19.77 5.36 -8.23
C CYS A 448 18.92 6.33 -9.04
N VAL A 449 19.55 7.43 -9.48
CA VAL A 449 18.89 8.45 -10.32
C VAL A 449 19.57 8.51 -11.67
N PHE A 450 18.79 8.53 -12.74
CA PHE A 450 19.20 8.74 -14.12
C PHE A 450 18.46 9.98 -14.61
N GLU A 451 19.20 11.05 -14.87
CA GLU A 451 18.62 12.33 -15.28
C GLU A 451 19.31 12.91 -16.51
N ASP A 452 18.50 13.32 -17.49
CA ASP A 452 18.92 14.07 -18.67
C ASP A 452 20.07 13.38 -19.43
N ASN A 453 20.09 12.04 -19.43
CA ASN A 453 21.05 11.28 -20.24
C ASN A 453 20.56 11.19 -21.68
N TRP A 454 21.50 11.11 -22.61
CA TRP A 454 21.18 11.10 -24.03
C TRP A 454 21.86 9.94 -24.76
N ALA A 455 21.12 9.31 -25.67
CA ALA A 455 21.67 8.37 -26.63
C ALA A 455 21.09 8.52 -28.04
N TRP A 456 21.81 8.05 -29.06
CA TRP A 456 21.26 8.00 -30.42
C TRP A 456 20.27 6.85 -30.58
N GLN A 457 20.61 5.66 -30.10
CA GLN A 457 19.77 4.47 -30.16
C GLN A 457 19.84 3.62 -28.88
N GLY A 458 18.89 2.70 -28.70
CA GLY A 458 18.83 1.83 -27.53
C GLY A 458 18.24 2.55 -26.32
N GLY A 459 18.94 2.51 -25.18
CA GLY A 459 18.54 3.14 -23.91
C GLY A 459 19.39 4.36 -23.58
N ALA A 460 18.80 5.51 -23.26
CA ALA A 460 19.56 6.70 -22.86
C ALA A 460 19.91 6.65 -21.37
N GLY A 461 18.99 6.27 -20.48
CA GLY A 461 19.32 5.98 -19.08
C GLY A 461 20.20 4.72 -19.00
N ILE A 462 19.64 3.57 -19.39
CA ILE A 462 20.31 2.27 -19.35
C ILE A 462 20.04 1.49 -20.64
N MET A 463 21.12 1.08 -21.31
CA MET A 463 21.08 0.09 -22.38
C MET A 463 21.49 -1.28 -21.84
N LEU A 464 20.58 -2.25 -21.92
CA LEU A 464 20.80 -3.65 -21.58
C LEU A 464 20.80 -4.48 -22.87
N LYS A 465 21.98 -4.85 -23.38
CA LYS A 465 22.14 -5.48 -24.69
C LYS A 465 22.76 -6.86 -24.61
N GLU A 466 22.10 -7.87 -25.14
CA GLU A 466 22.62 -9.26 -25.16
C GLU A 466 22.91 -9.74 -23.73
N VAL A 467 21.99 -9.47 -22.81
CA VAL A 467 22.14 -9.78 -21.38
C VAL A 467 21.23 -10.94 -20.95
N CYS A 468 21.69 -11.66 -19.93
CA CYS A 468 20.99 -12.82 -19.33
C CYS A 468 20.89 -12.74 -17.80
N ASN A 469 21.23 -11.60 -17.21
CA ASN A 469 21.16 -11.44 -15.76
C ASN A 469 19.73 -11.18 -15.36
N GLY A 470 19.37 -11.54 -14.13
CA GLY A 470 18.27 -10.85 -13.48
C GLY A 470 18.62 -9.36 -13.26
N PHE A 471 17.63 -8.50 -13.25
CA PHE A 471 17.79 -7.08 -12.95
C PHE A 471 16.83 -6.69 -11.84
N VAL A 472 17.34 -5.96 -10.86
CA VAL A 472 16.55 -5.48 -9.72
C VAL A 472 16.77 -3.98 -9.58
N PHE A 473 15.67 -3.22 -9.71
CA PHE A 473 15.62 -1.78 -9.54
C PHE A 473 14.70 -1.47 -8.36
N ILE A 474 15.25 -0.89 -7.29
CA ILE A 474 14.52 -0.51 -6.09
C ILE A 474 14.65 1.00 -5.90
N SER A 475 13.52 1.70 -5.77
CA SER A 475 13.47 3.14 -5.48
C SER A 475 14.32 3.99 -6.44
N CYS A 476 14.37 3.60 -7.72
CA CYS A 476 15.16 4.29 -8.74
C CYS A 476 14.31 5.33 -9.49
N SER A 477 14.94 6.40 -9.96
CA SER A 477 14.27 7.46 -10.72
C SER A 477 14.92 7.67 -12.08
N PHE A 478 14.10 7.75 -13.12
CA PHE A 478 14.51 8.01 -14.51
C PHE A 478 13.76 9.22 -15.03
N PHE A 479 14.48 10.31 -15.27
CA PHE A 479 13.90 11.61 -15.57
C PHE A 479 14.53 12.23 -16.82
N LYS A 480 13.71 12.53 -17.82
CA LYS A 480 14.14 13.23 -19.06
C LYS A 480 15.25 12.53 -19.85
N ASP A 481 15.41 11.22 -19.66
CA ASP A 481 16.34 10.46 -20.48
C ASP A 481 15.80 10.40 -21.91
N THR A 482 16.64 10.75 -22.88
CA THR A 482 16.22 11.01 -24.26
C THR A 482 16.99 10.15 -25.26
N VAL A 483 16.26 9.38 -26.09
CA VAL A 483 16.83 8.61 -27.21
C VAL A 483 16.10 8.91 -28.53
N ILE A 484 16.82 8.86 -29.65
CA ILE A 484 16.21 9.04 -30.97
C ILE A 484 15.53 7.75 -31.47
N THR A 485 16.18 6.60 -31.32
CA THR A 485 15.62 5.30 -31.73
C THR A 485 15.79 4.23 -30.65
N GLY A 486 14.72 3.92 -29.92
CA GLY A 486 14.73 2.95 -28.82
C GLY A 486 13.85 3.44 -27.68
N SER A 487 14.26 3.18 -26.45
CA SER A 487 13.53 3.48 -25.21
C SER A 487 14.30 4.52 -24.41
N GLY A 488 13.63 5.57 -23.91
CA GLY A 488 14.32 6.72 -23.29
C GLY A 488 15.10 6.29 -22.04
N ALA A 489 14.39 5.79 -21.03
CA ALA A 489 15.03 5.37 -19.79
C ALA A 489 15.71 3.99 -19.91
N ILE A 490 14.95 2.89 -19.97
CA ILE A 490 15.53 1.53 -20.03
C ILE A 490 15.19 0.86 -21.36
N HIS A 491 16.23 0.41 -22.06
CA HIS A 491 16.08 -0.41 -23.26
C HIS A 491 16.70 -1.78 -23.04
N PHE A 492 15.88 -2.83 -23.19
CA PHE A 492 16.23 -4.19 -22.83
C PHE A 492 16.12 -5.15 -24.02
N LEU A 493 17.27 -5.72 -24.40
CA LEU A 493 17.45 -6.67 -25.50
C LEU A 493 18.06 -7.98 -24.96
N PRO A 494 17.24 -8.90 -24.40
CA PRO A 494 17.73 -10.21 -23.98
C PRO A 494 18.10 -11.10 -25.18
N THR A 495 18.96 -12.10 -24.95
CA THR A 495 19.39 -13.08 -25.98
C THR A 495 19.36 -14.53 -25.51
N CYS A 496 18.74 -14.81 -24.38
CA CYS A 496 18.83 -16.08 -23.67
C CYS A 496 17.54 -16.37 -22.92
N ASP A 497 17.48 -17.62 -22.50
CA ASP A 497 16.29 -18.26 -21.95
C ASP A 497 16.34 -18.01 -20.44
N ASP A 498 15.36 -17.29 -19.90
CA ASP A 498 15.16 -17.03 -18.47
C ASP A 498 15.85 -15.77 -17.92
N VAL A 499 15.16 -14.62 -18.05
CA VAL A 499 15.54 -13.36 -17.40
C VAL A 499 14.41 -12.86 -16.49
N ASN A 500 14.80 -12.51 -15.26
CA ASN A 500 13.91 -11.94 -14.24
C ASN A 500 14.20 -10.44 -14.08
N VAL A 501 13.20 -9.59 -14.24
CA VAL A 501 13.30 -8.15 -13.99
C VAL A 501 12.33 -7.78 -12.88
N LEU A 502 12.83 -7.15 -11.82
CA LEU A 502 12.03 -6.51 -10.77
C LEU A 502 12.24 -5.01 -10.82
N VAL A 503 11.15 -4.27 -10.93
CA VAL A 503 11.09 -2.81 -10.80
C VAL A 503 10.12 -2.50 -9.68
N ASP A 504 10.63 -2.00 -8.55
CA ASP A 504 9.84 -1.73 -7.36
C ASP A 504 10.09 -0.29 -6.88
N GLU A 505 9.02 0.41 -6.52
CA GLU A 505 9.05 1.80 -6.03
C GLU A 505 9.78 2.78 -6.97
N CYS A 506 9.78 2.51 -8.28
CA CYS A 506 10.52 3.32 -9.24
C CYS A 506 9.65 4.40 -9.89
N VAL A 507 10.28 5.50 -10.32
CA VAL A 507 9.62 6.60 -11.03
C VAL A 507 10.25 6.79 -12.39
N PHE A 508 9.42 6.78 -13.44
CA PHE A 508 9.80 7.07 -14.81
C PHE A 508 9.01 8.28 -15.29
N GLU A 509 9.67 9.43 -15.38
CA GLU A 509 9.00 10.70 -15.65
C GLU A 509 9.64 11.45 -16.83
N SER A 510 8.79 11.98 -17.72
CA SER A 510 9.23 12.87 -18.82
C SER A 510 10.30 12.27 -19.74
N ASN A 511 10.43 10.95 -19.85
CA ASN A 511 11.41 10.33 -20.73
C ASN A 511 10.94 10.39 -22.19
N GLU A 512 11.89 10.46 -23.12
CA GLU A 512 11.61 10.56 -24.55
C GLU A 512 12.27 9.41 -25.33
N GLY A 513 11.46 8.69 -26.11
CA GLY A 513 11.93 7.57 -26.92
C GLY A 513 11.11 7.34 -28.19
N LYS A 514 11.50 6.34 -28.97
CA LYS A 514 10.76 5.90 -30.17
C LYS A 514 9.77 4.79 -29.86
N ASP A 515 10.10 3.88 -28.96
CA ASP A 515 9.31 2.70 -28.61
C ASP A 515 9.50 2.43 -27.10
N GLY A 516 8.45 2.65 -26.31
CA GLY A 516 8.48 2.58 -24.83
C GLY A 516 9.41 3.63 -24.23
N ALA A 517 8.96 4.88 -24.05
CA ALA A 517 9.85 5.94 -23.62
C ALA A 517 10.42 5.74 -22.20
N ALA A 518 9.68 5.07 -21.31
CA ALA A 518 10.19 4.65 -20.01
C ALA A 518 10.89 3.28 -20.06
N PHE A 519 10.22 2.28 -20.62
CA PHE A 519 10.74 0.91 -20.64
C PHE A 519 10.42 0.23 -21.97
N GLY A 520 11.42 -0.34 -22.62
CA GLY A 520 11.20 -1.16 -23.80
C GLY A 520 11.91 -2.50 -23.73
N LEU A 521 11.17 -3.57 -23.96
CA LEU A 521 11.67 -4.93 -24.12
C LEU A 521 11.60 -5.32 -25.58
N PHE A 522 12.71 -5.71 -26.18
CA PHE A 522 12.76 -6.27 -27.54
C PHE A 522 13.51 -7.58 -27.46
N ASP A 523 12.76 -8.63 -27.16
CA ASP A 523 13.30 -9.98 -27.13
C ASP A 523 13.27 -10.54 -28.55
N LEU A 524 14.47 -10.68 -29.13
CA LEU A 524 14.63 -11.21 -30.48
C LEU A 524 14.57 -12.75 -30.51
N GLY A 525 14.32 -13.39 -29.37
CA GLY A 525 14.21 -14.83 -29.21
C GLY A 525 15.55 -15.55 -29.38
N ASN A 526 15.76 -16.61 -28.60
CA ASN A 526 16.81 -17.57 -28.92
C ASN A 526 16.27 -18.55 -29.97
N LEU A 527 16.67 -18.39 -31.24
CA LEU A 527 16.27 -19.30 -32.33
C LEU A 527 16.60 -20.79 -32.05
N ASN A 528 17.44 -21.08 -31.04
CA ASN A 528 17.83 -22.43 -30.65
C ASN A 528 17.03 -23.00 -29.45
N ASN A 529 16.23 -22.20 -28.74
CA ASN A 529 15.43 -22.66 -27.60
C ASN A 529 14.02 -22.04 -27.59
N PRO A 530 13.02 -22.72 -28.17
CA PRO A 530 11.64 -22.22 -28.22
C PRO A 530 10.87 -22.32 -26.88
N GLN A 531 11.57 -22.39 -25.73
CA GLN A 531 10.97 -22.45 -24.39
C GLN A 531 11.40 -21.32 -23.46
N SER A 532 12.12 -20.30 -23.95
CA SER A 532 12.58 -19.15 -23.18
C SER A 532 11.44 -18.52 -22.36
N GLN A 533 11.66 -18.34 -21.05
CA GLN A 533 10.73 -17.64 -20.18
C GLN A 533 11.28 -16.25 -19.83
N LEU A 534 10.43 -15.23 -19.83
CA LEU A 534 10.79 -13.90 -19.35
C LEU A 534 9.84 -13.55 -18.23
N PHE A 535 10.36 -13.19 -17.06
CA PHE A 535 9.56 -12.77 -15.92
C PHE A 535 9.85 -11.31 -15.63
N LEU A 536 8.85 -10.46 -15.80
CA LEU A 536 8.95 -9.03 -15.51
C LEU A 536 7.90 -8.67 -14.48
N GLU A 537 8.34 -7.98 -13.45
CA GLU A 537 7.51 -7.59 -12.33
C GLU A 537 7.71 -6.12 -12.03
N PHE A 538 6.61 -5.38 -12.09
CA PHE A 538 6.54 -3.96 -11.80
C PHE A 538 5.61 -3.77 -10.61
N ARG A 539 6.12 -3.17 -9.53
CA ARG A 539 5.36 -2.91 -8.31
C ARG A 539 5.54 -1.48 -7.85
N ASN A 540 4.48 -0.89 -7.28
CA ASN A 540 4.55 0.40 -6.60
C ASN A 540 5.19 1.53 -7.43
N SER A 541 5.12 1.45 -8.76
CA SER A 541 5.93 2.27 -9.67
C SER A 541 5.09 3.22 -10.51
N GLN A 542 5.69 4.35 -10.89
CA GLN A 542 4.99 5.44 -11.57
C GLN A 542 5.60 5.73 -12.94
N PHE A 543 4.74 5.91 -13.94
CA PHE A 543 5.08 6.20 -15.32
C PHE A 543 4.32 7.45 -15.75
N ILE A 544 4.97 8.60 -15.69
CA ILE A 544 4.32 9.92 -15.78
C ILE A 544 4.90 10.71 -16.96
N GLU A 545 4.03 11.24 -17.82
CA GLU A 545 4.41 12.17 -18.90
C GLU A 545 5.49 11.62 -19.86
N ASN A 546 5.60 10.29 -20.02
CA ASN A 546 6.58 9.70 -20.94
C ASN A 546 6.07 9.85 -22.38
N ASN A 547 6.96 10.32 -23.26
CA ASN A 547 6.59 10.76 -24.60
C ASN A 547 7.31 9.94 -25.66
N ASN A 548 6.53 9.18 -26.40
CA ASN A 548 6.98 8.45 -27.56
C ASN A 548 6.80 9.29 -28.84
N THR A 549 7.90 9.49 -29.56
CA THR A 549 7.99 10.44 -30.66
C THR A 549 7.60 9.90 -32.03
N ALA A 550 7.58 8.57 -32.23
CA ALA A 550 7.38 8.00 -33.57
C ALA A 550 6.89 6.53 -33.63
N GLY A 551 6.81 5.82 -32.51
CA GLY A 551 6.38 4.43 -32.44
C GLY A 551 5.33 4.18 -31.35
N SER A 552 5.38 3.00 -30.75
CA SER A 552 4.33 2.48 -29.87
C SER A 552 4.76 2.41 -28.41
N GLY A 553 3.79 2.38 -27.48
CA GLY A 553 4.07 2.35 -26.06
C GLY A 553 4.59 3.71 -25.59
N GLY A 554 3.72 4.58 -25.07
CA GLY A 554 4.16 5.87 -24.55
C GLY A 554 5.06 5.69 -23.34
N ALA A 555 4.61 4.94 -22.33
CA ALA A 555 5.47 4.51 -21.23
C ALA A 555 6.22 3.22 -21.58
N MET A 556 5.49 2.14 -21.90
CA MET A 556 6.07 0.80 -22.02
C MET A 556 5.81 0.16 -23.37
N PHE A 557 6.83 -0.50 -23.92
CA PHE A 557 6.73 -1.27 -25.14
C PHE A 557 7.33 -2.66 -24.97
N PHE A 558 6.57 -3.70 -25.32
CA PHE A 558 7.02 -5.08 -25.26
C PHE A 558 6.95 -5.73 -26.62
N TRP A 559 8.07 -6.25 -27.10
CA TRP A 559 8.15 -7.00 -28.34
C TRP A 559 8.84 -8.34 -28.13
N PRO A 560 8.11 -9.34 -27.63
CA PRO A 560 8.63 -10.70 -27.51
C PRO A 560 8.49 -11.48 -28.82
N TRP A 561 9.57 -12.14 -29.23
CA TRP A 561 9.62 -13.00 -30.42
C TRP A 561 9.78 -14.48 -30.05
N ASN A 562 8.72 -15.27 -30.21
CA ASN A 562 8.67 -16.72 -29.93
C ASN A 562 9.03 -17.13 -28.49
N SER A 563 8.84 -16.24 -27.52
CA SER A 563 9.12 -16.48 -26.11
C SER A 563 7.85 -16.55 -25.26
N ASN A 564 7.94 -17.20 -24.10
CA ASN A 564 6.90 -17.12 -23.08
C ASN A 564 7.22 -15.96 -22.14
N CYS A 565 6.35 -14.95 -22.08
CA CYS A 565 6.54 -13.78 -21.22
C CYS A 565 5.49 -13.78 -20.12
N TYR A 566 5.92 -13.58 -18.89
CA TYR A 566 5.10 -13.37 -17.71
C TYR A 566 5.36 -11.95 -17.23
N ILE A 567 4.34 -11.10 -17.33
CA ILE A 567 4.43 -9.69 -16.99
C ILE A 567 3.38 -9.41 -15.92
N ASN A 568 3.84 -9.08 -14.71
CA ASN A 568 2.99 -8.69 -13.60
C ASN A 568 3.19 -7.20 -13.32
N ILE A 569 2.11 -6.45 -13.30
CA ILE A 569 2.08 -5.02 -12.96
C ILE A 569 1.10 -4.85 -11.81
N ASP A 570 1.60 -4.47 -10.64
CA ASP A 570 0.82 -4.35 -9.41
C ASP A 570 1.05 -2.98 -8.76
N HIS A 571 -0.01 -2.31 -8.30
CA HIS A 571 0.10 -0.98 -7.66
C HIS A 571 0.88 0.06 -8.49
N CYS A 572 0.72 0.04 -9.81
CA CYS A 572 1.42 0.97 -10.71
C CYS A 572 0.49 2.05 -11.27
N PHE A 573 1.07 3.22 -11.53
CA PHE A 573 0.35 4.37 -12.07
C PHE A 573 0.92 4.82 -13.41
N PHE A 574 0.06 4.93 -14.42
CA PHE A 574 0.40 5.38 -15.76
C PHE A 574 -0.40 6.64 -16.07
N GLU A 575 0.26 7.79 -16.03
CA GLU A 575 -0.39 9.10 -16.18
C GLU A 575 0.19 9.89 -17.34
N ASN A 576 -0.67 10.52 -18.14
CA ASN A 576 -0.28 11.51 -19.14
C ASN A 576 0.74 11.01 -20.18
N ASN A 577 0.85 9.70 -20.40
CA ASN A 577 1.80 9.15 -21.36
C ASN A 577 1.26 9.27 -22.80
N VAL A 578 2.17 9.45 -23.75
CA VAL A 578 1.82 9.75 -25.14
C VAL A 578 2.50 8.76 -26.08
N SER A 579 1.71 8.06 -26.89
CA SER A 579 2.23 7.29 -28.02
C SER A 579 1.98 7.96 -29.36
N TYR A 580 2.84 7.68 -30.34
CA TYR A 580 2.62 8.13 -31.71
C TYR A 580 1.73 7.16 -32.49
N THR A 581 1.90 5.84 -32.32
CA THR A 581 1.15 4.82 -33.09
C THR A 581 0.06 4.08 -32.32
N VAL A 582 0.37 3.37 -31.24
CA VAL A 582 -0.60 2.63 -30.38
C VAL A 582 -0.06 2.49 -28.96
N GLY A 583 -0.96 2.25 -28.01
CA GLY A 583 -0.64 2.02 -26.60
C GLY A 583 -0.03 3.25 -25.95
N GLY A 584 -0.83 4.30 -25.71
CA GLY A 584 -0.33 5.51 -25.02
C GLY A 584 0.30 5.19 -23.67
N ALA A 585 -0.24 4.25 -22.89
CA ALA A 585 0.43 3.70 -21.72
C ALA A 585 1.35 2.53 -22.12
N ILE A 586 0.76 1.43 -22.59
CA ILE A 586 1.45 0.16 -22.80
C ILE A 586 1.10 -0.42 -24.18
N ASP A 587 2.09 -0.86 -24.95
CA ASP A 587 1.89 -1.67 -26.17
C ASP A 587 2.61 -3.01 -26.05
N PHE A 588 1.87 -4.10 -26.22
CA PHE A 588 2.38 -5.45 -26.41
C PHE A 588 2.30 -5.81 -27.89
N PHE A 589 3.45 -5.93 -28.53
CA PHE A 589 3.60 -6.37 -29.91
C PHE A 589 4.18 -7.78 -29.96
N ILE A 590 3.32 -8.80 -30.02
CA ILE A 590 3.72 -10.19 -29.82
C ILE A 590 3.99 -10.87 -31.17
N GLU A 591 5.18 -11.46 -31.32
CA GLU A 591 5.60 -12.22 -32.50
C GLU A 591 5.75 -13.71 -32.16
N GLY A 592 4.63 -14.41 -31.98
CA GLY A 592 4.65 -15.83 -31.58
C GLY A 592 5.03 -16.05 -30.11
N GLY A 593 4.81 -17.26 -29.60
CA GLY A 593 4.95 -17.56 -28.17
C GLY A 593 3.69 -17.25 -27.36
N THR A 594 3.83 -17.17 -26.03
CA THR A 594 2.72 -16.93 -25.09
C THR A 594 3.00 -15.73 -24.20
N LEU A 595 2.08 -14.78 -24.14
CA LEU A 595 2.08 -13.71 -23.14
C LEU A 595 1.10 -14.07 -22.01
N TYR A 596 1.58 -14.00 -20.77
CA TYR A 596 0.79 -13.95 -19.56
C TYR A 596 0.94 -12.55 -18.97
N PHE A 597 -0.15 -11.81 -18.88
CA PHE A 597 -0.15 -10.41 -18.46
C PHE A 597 -1.17 -10.18 -17.34
N ASP A 598 -0.66 -9.88 -16.15
CA ASP A 598 -1.48 -9.51 -15.00
C ASP A 598 -1.29 -8.01 -14.73
N LEU A 599 -2.41 -7.28 -14.62
CA LEU A 599 -2.46 -5.89 -14.20
C LEU A 599 -3.43 -5.78 -13.02
N VAL A 600 -2.90 -5.46 -11.86
CA VAL A 600 -3.64 -5.50 -10.60
C VAL A 600 -3.45 -4.19 -9.83
N ASN A 601 -4.48 -3.73 -9.13
CA ASN A 601 -4.42 -2.58 -8.21
C ASN A 601 -3.82 -1.30 -8.84
N SER A 602 -4.00 -1.12 -10.15
CA SER A 602 -3.26 -0.11 -10.91
C SER A 602 -4.20 0.95 -11.48
N MET A 603 -3.63 2.07 -11.93
CA MET A 603 -4.41 3.14 -12.54
C MET A 603 -3.76 3.59 -13.86
N ILE A 604 -4.58 3.65 -14.91
CA ILE A 604 -4.23 4.09 -16.26
C ILE A 604 -5.05 5.34 -16.54
N ASP A 605 -4.45 6.52 -16.38
CA ASP A 605 -5.14 7.81 -16.48
C ASP A 605 -4.57 8.75 -17.54
N ASN A 606 -5.45 9.35 -18.32
CA ASN A 606 -5.15 10.42 -19.28
C ASN A 606 -4.03 10.09 -20.30
N ASN A 607 -3.90 8.83 -20.69
CA ASN A 607 -2.94 8.39 -21.69
C ASN A 607 -3.53 8.49 -23.10
N ARG A 608 -2.73 8.91 -24.07
CA ARG A 608 -3.21 9.25 -25.41
C ARG A 608 -2.39 8.69 -26.56
N CYS A 609 -3.00 8.61 -27.74
CA CYS A 609 -2.36 8.12 -28.94
C CYS A 609 -2.60 9.07 -30.13
N ILE A 610 -1.53 9.65 -30.67
CA ILE A 610 -1.63 10.75 -31.64
C ILE A 610 -2.31 10.34 -32.95
N ASN A 611 -2.00 9.16 -33.51
CA ASN A 611 -2.46 8.80 -34.85
C ASN A 611 -3.60 7.78 -34.89
N ILE A 612 -3.79 7.00 -33.83
CA ILE A 612 -4.79 5.93 -33.79
C ILE A 612 -5.70 6.17 -32.59
N PRO A 613 -6.85 6.87 -32.81
CA PRO A 613 -7.86 7.04 -31.79
C PRO A 613 -8.31 5.68 -31.24
N GLY A 614 -8.55 5.60 -29.93
CA GLY A 614 -8.94 4.35 -29.26
C GLY A 614 -7.78 3.49 -28.76
N SER A 615 -6.53 3.95 -28.88
CA SER A 615 -5.33 3.21 -28.44
C SER A 615 -4.50 3.94 -27.37
N GLY A 616 -5.16 4.77 -26.55
CA GLY A 616 -4.51 5.59 -25.52
C GLY A 616 -4.00 4.82 -24.29
N GLY A 617 -4.72 3.81 -23.83
CA GLY A 617 -4.34 3.01 -22.67
C GLY A 617 -3.43 1.85 -23.06
N ILE A 618 -3.98 0.63 -22.98
CA ILE A 618 -3.27 -0.63 -23.23
C ILE A 618 -3.62 -1.16 -24.61
N ASN A 619 -2.62 -1.53 -25.38
CA ASN A 619 -2.79 -2.20 -26.65
C ASN A 619 -2.07 -3.56 -26.65
N ILE A 620 -2.81 -4.63 -26.97
CA ILE A 620 -2.27 -5.99 -27.10
C ILE A 620 -2.47 -6.43 -28.53
N ARG A 621 -1.38 -6.74 -29.23
CA ARG A 621 -1.48 -7.08 -30.65
C ARG A 621 -0.48 -8.12 -31.12
N LYS A 622 -0.91 -8.90 -32.11
CA LYS A 622 -0.04 -9.81 -32.85
C LYS A 622 0.54 -9.11 -34.08
N ASP A 623 1.78 -9.42 -34.44
CA ASP A 623 2.30 -9.10 -35.78
C ASP A 623 1.45 -9.75 -36.90
N PRO A 624 0.84 -8.96 -37.81
CA PRO A 624 0.08 -9.52 -38.92
C PRO A 624 0.93 -10.29 -39.93
N ASN A 625 2.27 -10.12 -39.91
CA ASN A 625 3.16 -10.77 -40.86
C ASN A 625 3.69 -12.13 -40.39
N THR A 626 3.52 -12.46 -39.10
CA THR A 626 3.97 -13.74 -38.57
C THR A 626 2.91 -14.84 -38.73
N SER A 627 3.36 -16.00 -39.21
CA SER A 627 2.56 -17.23 -39.20
C SER A 627 2.67 -18.00 -37.88
N ALA A 628 3.47 -17.52 -36.92
CA ALA A 628 3.59 -18.15 -35.62
C ALA A 628 2.24 -18.12 -34.88
N LEU A 629 1.95 -19.19 -34.14
CA LEU A 629 0.85 -19.18 -33.20
C LEU A 629 1.21 -18.22 -32.06
N THR A 630 0.28 -17.31 -31.75
CA THR A 630 0.42 -16.33 -30.67
C THR A 630 -0.71 -16.56 -29.70
N GLN A 631 -0.35 -16.72 -28.43
CA GLN A 631 -1.29 -16.85 -27.33
C GLN A 631 -1.08 -15.69 -26.36
N CYS A 632 -2.17 -15.11 -25.86
CA CYS A 632 -2.14 -14.09 -24.83
C CYS A 632 -3.23 -14.41 -23.82
N PHE A 633 -2.85 -14.55 -22.56
CA PHE A 633 -3.76 -14.66 -21.43
C PHE A 633 -3.51 -13.44 -20.56
N SER A 634 -4.56 -12.65 -20.35
CA SER A 634 -4.46 -11.40 -19.60
C SER A 634 -5.53 -11.34 -18.53
N ARG A 635 -5.13 -10.99 -17.32
CA ARG A 635 -6.03 -10.72 -16.19
C ARG A 635 -5.81 -9.28 -15.74
N ILE A 636 -6.87 -8.50 -15.80
CA ILE A 636 -6.87 -7.11 -15.35
C ILE A 636 -7.85 -7.03 -14.20
N GLU A 637 -7.36 -6.73 -13.00
CA GLU A 637 -8.16 -6.81 -11.79
C GLU A 637 -8.00 -5.55 -10.95
N ASN A 638 -9.10 -5.08 -10.34
CA ASN A 638 -9.08 -3.99 -9.37
C ASN A 638 -8.34 -2.74 -9.88
N THR A 639 -8.56 -2.40 -11.16
CA THR A 639 -7.80 -1.38 -11.90
C THR A 639 -8.74 -0.31 -12.45
N ILE A 640 -8.24 0.93 -12.50
CA ILE A 640 -8.98 2.09 -13.00
C ILE A 640 -8.43 2.51 -14.37
N PHE A 641 -9.33 2.71 -15.31
CA PHE A 641 -9.06 3.33 -16.61
C PHE A 641 -9.86 4.62 -16.73
N SER A 642 -9.18 5.77 -16.74
CA SER A 642 -9.84 7.06 -16.81
C SER A 642 -9.21 7.99 -17.84
N ASN A 643 -10.05 8.78 -18.52
CA ASN A 643 -9.63 9.89 -19.39
C ASN A 643 -8.67 9.51 -20.54
N ASN A 644 -8.50 8.22 -20.86
CA ASN A 644 -7.60 7.79 -21.92
C ASN A 644 -8.21 8.00 -23.31
N GLU A 645 -7.41 8.08 -24.36
CA GLU A 645 -7.92 7.99 -25.75
C GLU A 645 -8.14 6.53 -26.18
N GLY A 646 -8.93 5.78 -25.41
CA GLY A 646 -9.16 4.33 -25.47
C GLY A 646 -8.55 3.63 -24.26
N ALA A 647 -9.24 2.67 -23.63
CA ALA A 647 -8.75 2.01 -22.42
C ALA A 647 -7.95 0.74 -22.75
N ILE A 648 -8.58 -0.22 -23.43
CA ILE A 648 -7.98 -1.52 -23.75
C ILE A 648 -8.34 -1.90 -25.18
N THR A 649 -7.33 -2.24 -25.97
CA THR A 649 -7.51 -2.74 -27.33
C THR A 649 -6.75 -4.04 -27.55
N THR A 650 -7.41 -5.03 -28.14
CA THR A 650 -6.79 -6.28 -28.61
C THR A 650 -6.85 -6.37 -30.15
N GLN A 651 -5.73 -6.67 -30.82
CA GLN A 651 -5.63 -6.69 -32.28
C GLN A 651 -4.89 -7.92 -32.83
N GLY A 652 -5.47 -8.58 -33.83
CA GLY A 652 -4.76 -9.58 -34.64
C GLY A 652 -5.34 -11.00 -34.55
N LEU A 653 -4.68 -11.97 -35.20
CA LEU A 653 -5.13 -13.36 -35.34
C LEU A 653 -4.32 -14.30 -34.44
N GLY A 654 -4.88 -14.73 -33.31
CA GLY A 654 -4.28 -15.68 -32.36
C GLY A 654 -5.28 -16.09 -31.28
N VAL A 655 -4.84 -16.79 -30.23
CA VAL A 655 -5.66 -17.01 -29.03
C VAL A 655 -5.39 -15.85 -28.09
N MET A 656 -6.37 -14.97 -27.88
CA MET A 656 -6.27 -13.84 -26.96
C MET A 656 -7.44 -13.90 -25.99
N GLU A 657 -7.15 -14.15 -24.72
CA GLU A 657 -8.15 -14.22 -23.65
C GLU A 657 -7.85 -13.10 -22.66
N THR A 658 -8.82 -12.22 -22.43
CA THR A 658 -8.72 -11.12 -21.47
C THR A 658 -9.84 -11.23 -20.45
N GLU A 659 -9.49 -11.38 -19.19
CA GLU A 659 -10.41 -11.33 -18.06
C GLU A 659 -10.25 -10.00 -17.33
N ILE A 660 -11.35 -9.28 -17.17
CA ILE A 660 -11.40 -7.97 -16.51
C ILE A 660 -12.33 -8.09 -15.30
N LEU A 661 -11.79 -7.86 -14.11
CA LEU A 661 -12.47 -8.09 -12.83
C LEU A 661 -12.44 -6.83 -11.98
N ASN A 662 -13.59 -6.44 -11.42
CA ASN A 662 -13.65 -5.35 -10.43
C ASN A 662 -12.98 -4.05 -10.92
N CYS A 663 -13.11 -3.71 -12.20
CA CYS A 663 -12.46 -2.54 -12.80
C CYS A 663 -13.44 -1.39 -13.03
N THR A 664 -12.93 -0.16 -13.02
CA THR A 664 -13.72 1.05 -13.31
C THR A 664 -13.21 1.72 -14.58
N PHE A 665 -14.11 1.97 -15.53
CA PHE A 665 -13.85 2.70 -16.78
C PHE A 665 -14.65 4.00 -16.79
N TYR A 666 -13.96 5.13 -17.00
CA TYR A 666 -14.56 6.46 -17.04
C TYR A 666 -13.92 7.35 -18.10
N ASN A 667 -14.72 7.84 -19.06
CA ASN A 667 -14.31 8.85 -20.04
C ASN A 667 -13.10 8.45 -20.93
N ASN A 668 -13.06 7.21 -21.45
CA ASN A 668 -11.92 6.68 -22.21
C ASN A 668 -12.01 6.88 -23.73
N GLY A 669 -12.55 8.01 -24.21
CA GLY A 669 -12.54 8.38 -25.62
C GLY A 669 -13.30 7.41 -26.54
N ASP A 670 -13.16 7.55 -27.87
CA ASP A 670 -14.09 6.95 -28.86
C ASP A 670 -14.21 5.41 -28.83
N PHE A 671 -13.18 4.68 -28.37
CA PHE A 671 -13.20 3.21 -28.32
C PHE A 671 -12.61 2.74 -26.99
N PRO A 672 -13.37 2.77 -25.89
CA PRO A 672 -12.88 2.38 -24.58
C PRO A 672 -12.39 0.93 -24.57
N ILE A 673 -13.22 0.01 -25.08
CA ILE A 673 -12.93 -1.41 -25.10
C ILE A 673 -13.09 -1.91 -26.54
N ALA A 674 -12.00 -2.38 -27.12
CA ALA A 674 -11.97 -2.81 -28.51
C ALA A 674 -11.31 -4.18 -28.67
N LYS A 675 -11.91 -5.03 -29.51
CA LYS A 675 -11.29 -6.26 -30.02
C LYS A 675 -11.40 -6.33 -31.54
N ASN A 676 -10.41 -6.92 -32.19
CA ASN A 676 -10.38 -7.05 -33.65
C ASN A 676 -10.78 -8.45 -34.11
N TRP A 677 -12.06 -8.65 -34.46
CA TRP A 677 -12.53 -9.91 -35.04
C TRP A 677 -12.35 -9.97 -36.57
N SER A 678 -11.96 -11.15 -37.09
CA SER A 678 -11.75 -11.37 -38.52
C SER A 678 -12.77 -12.37 -39.12
N PRO A 679 -13.74 -11.91 -39.93
CA PRO A 679 -14.84 -12.72 -40.48
C PRO A 679 -14.44 -13.88 -41.40
N ASN A 680 -13.19 -13.95 -41.83
CA ASN A 680 -12.76 -14.90 -42.85
C ASN A 680 -12.09 -16.15 -42.26
N PHE A 681 -12.03 -16.28 -40.93
CA PHE A 681 -11.37 -17.38 -40.24
C PHE A 681 -12.38 -18.13 -39.36
N ASP A 682 -12.91 -19.24 -39.87
CA ASP A 682 -13.82 -20.16 -39.16
C ASP A 682 -13.06 -21.25 -38.34
N TYR A 683 -11.76 -21.06 -38.08
CA TYR A 683 -10.92 -22.04 -37.38
C TYR A 683 -10.84 -21.73 -35.89
N GLU A 684 -10.99 -22.75 -35.04
CA GLU A 684 -10.95 -22.61 -33.57
C GLU A 684 -9.61 -22.08 -33.00
N GLU A 685 -8.57 -21.96 -33.84
CA GLU A 685 -7.20 -21.59 -33.47
C GLU A 685 -6.96 -20.07 -33.40
N TYR A 686 -7.96 -19.21 -33.67
CA TYR A 686 -7.78 -17.75 -33.79
C TYR A 686 -8.93 -16.92 -33.17
N TYR A 687 -9.25 -17.16 -31.88
CA TYR A 687 -10.28 -16.41 -31.15
C TYR A 687 -9.73 -15.32 -30.22
N THR A 688 -10.46 -14.21 -30.16
CA THR A 688 -10.26 -13.15 -29.16
C THR A 688 -11.50 -13.09 -28.27
N THR A 689 -11.36 -13.51 -27.01
CA THR A 689 -12.40 -13.48 -25.99
C THR A 689 -12.11 -12.38 -24.97
N MET A 690 -13.16 -11.78 -24.42
CA MET A 690 -13.05 -10.84 -23.33
C MET A 690 -14.21 -11.01 -22.35
N SER A 691 -13.89 -11.28 -21.08
CA SER A 691 -14.85 -11.29 -19.97
C SER A 691 -14.71 -10.04 -19.12
N LEU A 692 -15.84 -9.46 -18.72
CA LEU A 692 -15.92 -8.34 -17.81
C LEU A 692 -16.88 -8.71 -16.67
N ASN A 693 -16.35 -8.77 -15.45
CA ASN A 693 -17.12 -9.15 -14.27
C ASN A 693 -16.99 -8.09 -13.17
N ASN A 694 -18.09 -7.76 -12.49
CA ASN A 694 -18.11 -6.78 -11.39
C ASN A 694 -17.52 -5.41 -11.77
N CYS A 695 -17.66 -4.97 -13.03
CA CYS A 695 -17.05 -3.72 -13.49
C CYS A 695 -18.06 -2.55 -13.53
N ILE A 696 -17.55 -1.32 -13.36
CA ILE A 696 -18.26 -0.10 -13.72
C ILE A 696 -17.73 0.37 -15.06
N ILE A 697 -18.61 0.54 -16.05
CA ILE A 697 -18.29 1.01 -17.40
C ILE A 697 -19.14 2.25 -17.68
N TRP A 698 -18.65 3.41 -17.24
CA TRP A 698 -19.38 4.66 -17.29
C TRP A 698 -18.87 5.59 -18.38
N GLU A 699 -19.45 5.42 -19.57
CA GLU A 699 -19.09 6.14 -20.79
C GLU A 699 -20.36 6.75 -21.44
N PRO A 700 -21.01 7.74 -20.82
CA PRO A 700 -22.35 8.18 -21.21
C PRO A 700 -22.40 8.95 -22.54
N ASP A 701 -21.29 9.58 -22.92
CA ASP A 701 -21.18 10.36 -24.16
C ASP A 701 -20.85 9.50 -25.39
N ILE A 702 -20.60 8.21 -25.19
CA ILE A 702 -20.21 7.27 -26.24
C ILE A 702 -21.45 6.49 -26.74
N PRO A 703 -21.71 6.46 -28.05
CA PRO A 703 -22.78 5.61 -28.60
C PRO A 703 -22.54 4.13 -28.29
N SER A 704 -23.62 3.37 -28.04
CA SER A 704 -23.54 1.95 -27.67
C SER A 704 -22.66 1.11 -28.60
N TYR A 705 -22.66 1.41 -29.90
CA TYR A 705 -21.86 0.68 -30.89
C TYR A 705 -20.34 0.83 -30.73
N TYR A 706 -19.89 1.89 -30.07
CA TYR A 706 -18.49 2.23 -29.89
C TYR A 706 -17.91 1.78 -28.54
N LEU A 707 -18.78 1.52 -27.56
CA LEU A 707 -18.37 1.11 -26.21
C LEU A 707 -17.61 -0.23 -26.22
N PHE A 708 -18.13 -1.20 -26.98
CA PHE A 708 -17.51 -2.51 -27.22
C PHE A 708 -17.31 -2.72 -28.71
N TYR A 709 -16.19 -2.25 -29.23
CA TYR A 709 -15.91 -2.32 -30.66
C TYR A 709 -15.39 -3.73 -31.04
N ASN A 710 -15.91 -4.29 -32.14
CA ASN A 710 -15.55 -5.64 -32.62
C ASN A 710 -15.01 -5.68 -34.06
N GLY A 711 -14.39 -4.60 -34.55
CA GLY A 711 -13.66 -4.59 -35.84
C GLY A 711 -14.49 -4.67 -37.14
N ASN A 712 -15.74 -5.18 -37.12
CA ASN A 712 -16.58 -5.33 -38.33
C ASN A 712 -17.95 -4.64 -38.21
N PRO A 713 -18.19 -3.51 -38.92
CA PRO A 713 -19.48 -2.80 -38.91
C PRO A 713 -20.64 -3.51 -39.63
N THR A 714 -20.40 -4.65 -40.28
CA THR A 714 -21.38 -5.33 -41.16
C THR A 714 -21.77 -6.74 -40.71
N ASN A 715 -21.08 -7.31 -39.72
CA ASN A 715 -21.42 -8.62 -39.16
C ASN A 715 -21.57 -8.46 -37.64
N GLN A 716 -22.83 -8.44 -37.19
CA GLN A 716 -23.19 -8.06 -35.82
C GLN A 716 -23.21 -9.24 -34.83
N HIS A 717 -22.70 -10.42 -35.20
CA HIS A 717 -22.63 -11.54 -34.27
C HIS A 717 -21.39 -11.38 -33.38
N LEU A 718 -21.59 -10.99 -32.12
CA LEU A 718 -20.58 -11.11 -31.07
C LEU A 718 -20.58 -12.57 -30.58
N TYR A 719 -19.66 -13.36 -31.10
CA TYR A 719 -19.13 -14.42 -30.27
C TYR A 719 -18.07 -13.77 -29.35
N ASP A 720 -18.00 -14.21 -28.09
CA ASP A 720 -16.81 -14.07 -27.24
C ASP A 720 -16.65 -12.79 -26.38
N TYR A 721 -17.63 -11.89 -26.29
CA TYR A 721 -17.75 -10.99 -25.12
C TYR A 721 -18.67 -11.62 -24.07
N SER A 722 -18.26 -11.61 -22.81
CA SER A 722 -19.07 -12.06 -21.68
C SER A 722 -19.09 -10.98 -20.61
N ILE A 723 -20.25 -10.36 -20.38
CA ILE A 723 -20.37 -9.24 -19.42
C ILE A 723 -21.33 -9.65 -18.32
N ASN A 724 -20.85 -9.72 -17.08
CA ASN A 724 -21.60 -10.22 -15.92
C ASN A 724 -21.49 -9.23 -14.76
N ASN A 725 -22.61 -8.96 -14.06
CA ASN A 725 -22.59 -8.12 -12.86
C ASN A 725 -21.88 -6.77 -13.09
N CYS A 726 -22.14 -6.10 -14.21
CA CYS A 726 -21.54 -4.80 -14.53
C CYS A 726 -22.58 -3.69 -14.56
N LEU A 727 -22.17 -2.48 -14.16
CA LEU A 727 -22.91 -1.25 -14.35
C LEU A 727 -22.43 -0.58 -15.63
N ILE A 728 -23.33 -0.34 -16.58
CA ILE A 728 -23.00 0.27 -17.88
C ILE A 728 -23.84 1.53 -18.13
N SER A 729 -23.21 2.56 -18.69
CA SER A 729 -23.88 3.83 -19.06
C SER A 729 -25.03 3.71 -20.07
N GLN A 730 -25.11 2.59 -20.80
CA GLN A 730 -26.12 2.36 -21.82
C GLN A 730 -27.48 2.00 -21.20
N PRO A 731 -28.61 2.43 -21.79
CA PRO A 731 -29.95 2.26 -21.20
C PRO A 731 -30.49 0.82 -21.27
N ALA A 732 -29.86 -0.04 -22.06
CA ALA A 732 -30.17 -1.45 -22.22
C ALA A 732 -28.97 -2.16 -22.89
N CYS A 733 -29.05 -3.49 -23.01
CA CYS A 733 -28.09 -4.28 -23.80
C CYS A 733 -28.26 -4.10 -25.32
N ASP A 734 -28.39 -2.85 -25.82
CA ASP A 734 -28.37 -2.52 -27.25
C ASP A 734 -26.93 -2.29 -27.74
N LEU A 735 -26.06 -3.24 -27.37
CA LEU A 735 -24.65 -3.28 -27.73
C LEU A 735 -24.52 -3.99 -29.10
N PRO A 736 -23.46 -3.72 -29.90
CA PRO A 736 -23.14 -4.58 -31.05
C PRO A 736 -23.13 -6.02 -30.56
N GLY A 737 -23.82 -6.98 -31.20
CA GLY A 737 -23.95 -8.35 -30.67
C GLY A 737 -25.35 -8.78 -30.26
N GLY A 738 -26.23 -7.83 -29.91
CA GLY A 738 -27.57 -8.11 -29.40
C GLY A 738 -27.58 -8.62 -27.95
N ASP A 739 -28.76 -9.06 -27.47
CA ASP A 739 -29.03 -9.48 -26.08
C ASP A 739 -28.15 -10.64 -25.55
N GLU A 740 -27.28 -11.24 -26.38
CA GLU A 740 -26.46 -12.43 -26.05
C GLU A 740 -25.13 -12.11 -25.33
N ALA A 741 -24.65 -10.86 -25.34
CA ALA A 741 -23.39 -10.47 -24.70
C ALA A 741 -23.53 -10.08 -23.21
N CYS A 742 -24.72 -9.63 -22.80
CA CYS A 742 -25.02 -9.26 -21.43
C CYS A 742 -25.67 -10.43 -20.69
N ASN A 743 -25.08 -10.85 -19.57
CA ASN A 743 -25.58 -11.95 -18.75
C ASN A 743 -26.33 -11.43 -17.51
N GLU A 744 -26.39 -12.23 -16.44
CA GLU A 744 -27.08 -11.88 -15.19
C GLU A 744 -26.38 -10.74 -14.43
N GLY A 745 -27.12 -10.06 -13.55
CA GLY A 745 -26.57 -9.04 -12.64
C GLY A 745 -26.30 -7.66 -13.26
N MET A 746 -26.67 -7.44 -14.52
CA MET A 746 -26.38 -6.18 -15.23
C MET A 746 -27.23 -4.99 -14.75
N ILE A 747 -26.60 -3.81 -14.63
CA ILE A 747 -27.25 -2.53 -14.32
C ILE A 747 -27.05 -1.57 -15.50
N PHE A 748 -28.14 -0.98 -16.00
CA PHE A 748 -28.14 -0.18 -17.23
C PHE A 748 -28.60 1.26 -16.97
N GLY A 749 -27.82 2.22 -17.46
CA GLY A 749 -28.21 3.64 -17.57
C GLY A 749 -28.43 4.36 -16.25
N LEU A 750 -28.06 3.75 -15.12
CA LEU A 750 -28.09 4.38 -13.80
C LEU A 750 -26.72 4.98 -13.51
N ASN A 751 -26.69 6.24 -13.08
CA ASN A 751 -25.46 6.93 -12.72
C ASN A 751 -24.75 6.18 -11.56
N PRO A 752 -23.46 5.84 -11.69
CA PRO A 752 -22.68 5.18 -10.62
C PRO A 752 -22.45 6.09 -9.41
N MET A 753 -22.78 7.38 -9.49
CA MET A 753 -22.64 8.36 -8.41
C MET A 753 -21.19 8.43 -7.88
N PHE A 754 -20.25 8.64 -8.79
CA PHE A 754 -18.87 8.92 -8.40
C PHE A 754 -18.78 10.18 -7.53
N VAL A 755 -17.91 10.16 -6.51
CA VAL A 755 -17.76 11.23 -5.51
C VAL A 755 -17.32 12.54 -6.15
N ASN A 756 -16.22 12.55 -6.92
CA ASN A 756 -15.76 13.73 -7.64
C ASN A 756 -14.99 13.38 -8.91
N PRO A 757 -15.68 12.93 -9.97
CA PRO A 757 -15.02 12.43 -11.17
C PRO A 757 -14.30 13.51 -11.99
N GLU A 758 -14.62 14.81 -11.79
CA GLU A 758 -13.90 15.92 -12.44
C GLU A 758 -12.48 16.12 -11.85
N GLU A 759 -12.26 15.71 -10.60
CA GLU A 759 -10.95 15.74 -9.92
C GLU A 759 -10.27 14.35 -9.88
N GLY A 760 -10.81 13.36 -10.59
CA GLY A 760 -10.27 11.99 -10.66
C GLY A 760 -10.70 11.05 -9.53
N ASP A 761 -11.57 11.51 -8.61
CA ASP A 761 -12.09 10.67 -7.53
C ASP A 761 -13.29 9.84 -8.03
N LEU A 762 -12.99 8.60 -8.41
CA LEU A 762 -13.93 7.63 -8.96
C LEU A 762 -14.47 6.65 -7.91
N ARG A 763 -14.32 6.95 -6.61
CA ARG A 763 -15.06 6.23 -5.57
C ARG A 763 -16.56 6.42 -5.79
N VAL A 764 -17.35 5.39 -5.49
CA VAL A 764 -18.81 5.47 -5.59
C VAL A 764 -19.41 5.96 -4.27
N GLY A 765 -20.46 6.77 -4.30
CA GLY A 765 -21.21 7.12 -3.08
C GLY A 765 -21.92 5.91 -2.49
N GLY A 766 -22.13 5.87 -1.17
CA GLY A 766 -22.71 4.70 -0.47
C GLY A 766 -24.14 4.32 -0.87
N CYS A 767 -24.86 5.17 -1.60
CA CYS A 767 -26.18 4.89 -2.18
C CYS A 767 -26.10 4.48 -3.66
N SER A 768 -24.89 4.33 -4.20
CA SER A 768 -24.67 3.99 -5.60
C SER A 768 -25.38 2.69 -5.96
N PRO A 769 -25.97 2.60 -7.17
CA PRO A 769 -26.43 1.31 -7.68
C PRO A 769 -25.28 0.29 -7.85
N ALA A 770 -24.02 0.70 -7.79
CA ALA A 770 -22.87 -0.21 -7.83
C ALA A 770 -22.57 -0.86 -6.46
N VAL A 771 -23.01 -0.24 -5.36
CA VAL A 771 -22.73 -0.73 -4.00
C VAL A 771 -23.50 -2.03 -3.74
N ASN A 772 -22.84 -3.03 -3.16
CA ASN A 772 -23.35 -4.36 -2.84
C ASN A 772 -24.08 -5.04 -4.01
N SER A 773 -23.60 -4.84 -5.24
CA SER A 773 -24.28 -5.30 -6.46
C SER A 773 -23.44 -6.23 -7.35
N GLY A 774 -22.19 -6.49 -6.97
CA GLY A 774 -21.32 -7.48 -7.61
C GLY A 774 -21.66 -8.93 -7.25
N ASP A 775 -20.94 -9.87 -7.84
CA ASP A 775 -20.98 -11.30 -7.50
C ASP A 775 -19.64 -11.74 -6.90
N ILE A 776 -19.71 -12.28 -5.69
CA ILE A 776 -18.59 -12.82 -4.92
C ILE A 776 -17.88 -13.98 -5.64
N SER A 777 -18.54 -14.66 -6.57
CA SER A 777 -17.95 -15.78 -7.31
C SER A 777 -16.76 -15.38 -8.19
N PHE A 778 -16.68 -14.10 -8.56
CA PHE A 778 -15.59 -13.50 -9.34
C PHE A 778 -14.47 -12.88 -8.48
N ILE A 779 -14.50 -13.10 -7.16
CA ILE A 779 -13.51 -12.55 -6.20
C ILE A 779 -12.91 -13.68 -5.34
N PRO A 780 -12.34 -14.75 -5.93
CA PRO A 780 -11.88 -15.88 -5.14
C PRO A 780 -10.68 -15.55 -4.25
N ASP A 781 -9.78 -14.66 -4.69
CA ASP A 781 -8.47 -14.41 -4.07
C ASP A 781 -8.14 -12.91 -3.83
N LEU A 782 -9.06 -11.98 -4.13
CA LEU A 782 -8.83 -10.53 -3.96
C LEU A 782 -9.29 -10.09 -2.56
N GLU A 783 -8.33 -9.77 -1.69
CA GLU A 783 -8.59 -9.41 -0.28
C GLU A 783 -8.96 -7.94 -0.08
N THR A 784 -8.41 -7.05 -0.91
CA THR A 784 -8.56 -5.60 -0.77
C THR A 784 -9.04 -4.92 -2.05
N ASP A 785 -9.69 -3.77 -1.91
CA ASP A 785 -9.97 -2.82 -2.98
C ASP A 785 -8.71 -2.00 -3.35
N ILE A 786 -8.83 -1.10 -4.33
CA ILE A 786 -7.67 -0.35 -4.85
C ILE A 786 -7.05 0.63 -3.83
N GLU A 787 -7.77 1.00 -2.77
CA GLU A 787 -7.22 1.81 -1.67
C GLU A 787 -6.63 0.96 -0.54
N GLY A 788 -6.63 -0.37 -0.68
CA GLY A 788 -6.18 -1.30 0.35
C GLY A 788 -7.23 -1.55 1.45
N ASN A 789 -8.47 -1.10 1.28
CA ASN A 789 -9.58 -1.43 2.19
C ASN A 789 -10.09 -2.84 1.90
N PRO A 790 -10.79 -3.52 2.83
CA PRO A 790 -11.34 -4.86 2.55
C PRO A 790 -12.24 -4.87 1.31
N ARG A 791 -12.07 -5.84 0.41
CA ARG A 791 -12.84 -5.94 -0.85
C ARG A 791 -14.32 -6.30 -0.65
N ILE A 792 -14.70 -6.72 0.56
CA ILE A 792 -16.06 -7.13 0.91
C ILE A 792 -16.38 -6.59 2.31
N LEU A 793 -17.23 -5.56 2.41
CA LEU A 793 -17.63 -4.98 3.69
C LEU A 793 -18.95 -5.56 4.22
N GLU A 794 -19.96 -5.71 3.36
CA GLU A 794 -21.33 -6.09 3.77
C GLU A 794 -21.78 -7.44 3.19
N GLY A 795 -20.80 -8.28 2.80
CA GLY A 795 -21.01 -9.65 2.35
C GLY A 795 -21.34 -9.81 0.86
N VAL A 796 -21.48 -8.69 0.14
CA VAL A 796 -21.57 -8.63 -1.32
C VAL A 796 -20.54 -7.59 -1.78
N PRO A 797 -19.72 -7.86 -2.80
CA PRO A 797 -18.80 -6.84 -3.29
C PRO A 797 -19.52 -5.76 -4.08
N ASP A 798 -18.94 -4.57 -4.10
CA ASP A 798 -19.32 -3.51 -5.01
C ASP A 798 -18.89 -3.84 -6.44
N MET A 799 -19.52 -3.20 -7.42
CA MET A 799 -18.98 -3.17 -8.79
C MET A 799 -17.89 -2.09 -8.88
N GLY A 800 -16.83 -2.34 -9.65
CA GLY A 800 -15.72 -1.41 -9.86
C GLY A 800 -14.55 -1.64 -8.90
N ALA A 801 -13.55 -0.76 -8.97
CA ALA A 801 -12.27 -0.89 -8.26
C ALA A 801 -12.30 -0.53 -6.76
N TYR A 802 -13.38 0.11 -6.30
CA TYR A 802 -13.54 0.52 -4.91
C TYR A 802 -14.59 -0.34 -4.22
N GLU A 803 -14.46 -0.49 -2.90
CA GLU A 803 -15.48 -1.00 -2.01
C GLU A 803 -15.92 0.13 -1.07
N GLN A 804 -17.23 0.27 -0.82
CA GLN A 804 -17.81 1.35 -0.05
C GLN A 804 -18.90 0.83 0.89
N GLU A 805 -19.01 1.45 2.06
CA GLU A 805 -20.12 1.15 2.98
C GLU A 805 -21.44 1.69 2.42
N THR A 806 -22.52 0.93 2.60
CA THR A 806 -23.87 1.43 2.25
C THR A 806 -24.18 2.71 3.02
N PHE A 807 -24.77 3.68 2.32
CA PHE A 807 -25.28 4.89 2.93
C PHE A 807 -26.40 4.56 3.91
N TRP A 808 -26.26 5.02 5.15
CA TRP A 808 -27.28 4.91 6.18
C TRP A 808 -27.47 6.23 6.91
N MET A 809 -28.68 6.37 7.45
CA MET A 809 -29.06 7.47 8.30
C MET A 809 -30.12 7.00 9.27
N GLU A 810 -30.10 7.57 10.47
CA GLU A 810 -31.08 7.25 11.49
C GLU A 810 -31.46 8.47 12.33
N LEU A 811 -32.64 8.36 12.97
CA LEU A 811 -33.11 9.36 13.90
C LEU A 811 -32.38 9.18 15.25
N ALA A 812 -31.47 10.09 15.57
CA ALA A 812 -30.72 10.08 16.83
C ALA A 812 -31.60 10.52 18.01
N GLY A 813 -32.52 11.46 17.80
CA GLY A 813 -33.46 11.89 18.83
C GLY A 813 -34.38 13.04 18.45
N THR A 814 -35.34 13.32 19.33
CA THR A 814 -36.24 14.48 19.23
C THR A 814 -36.40 15.14 20.59
N GLU A 815 -36.45 16.48 20.62
CA GLU A 815 -36.87 17.25 21.79
C GLU A 815 -38.25 17.87 21.53
N PRO A 816 -39.22 17.73 22.47
CA PRO A 816 -40.52 18.38 22.37
C PRO A 816 -40.36 19.91 22.46
N VAL A 817 -41.39 20.64 22.04
CA VAL A 817 -41.44 22.09 22.28
C VAL A 817 -41.45 22.38 23.79
N THR A 818 -40.84 23.49 24.19
CA THR A 818 -40.66 23.86 25.60
C THR A 818 -41.99 24.21 26.26
N CYS A 819 -42.88 24.90 25.55
CA CYS A 819 -44.22 25.27 26.02
C CYS A 819 -45.30 24.99 24.96
N PRO A 820 -46.58 24.87 25.35
CA PRO A 820 -47.67 24.84 24.39
C PRO A 820 -47.62 26.08 23.48
N ASP A 821 -47.76 25.87 22.17
CA ASP A 821 -47.75 26.89 21.12
C ASP A 821 -46.40 27.57 20.83
N GLU A 822 -45.29 27.10 21.42
CA GLU A 822 -43.93 27.52 21.04
C GLU A 822 -43.40 26.73 19.83
N GLU A 823 -42.42 27.30 19.13
CA GLU A 823 -41.78 26.74 17.93
C GLU A 823 -40.29 26.50 18.18
N ASP A 824 -39.94 25.73 19.22
CA ASP A 824 -38.55 25.50 19.63
C ASP A 824 -38.16 24.01 19.73
N GLY A 825 -38.98 23.11 19.17
CA GLY A 825 -38.69 21.68 19.10
C GLY A 825 -37.45 21.38 18.25
N ILE A 826 -36.81 20.24 18.53
CA ILE A 826 -35.54 19.83 17.91
C ILE A 826 -35.64 18.41 17.35
N VAL A 827 -35.03 18.17 16.19
CA VAL A 827 -34.76 16.83 15.63
C VAL A 827 -33.25 16.70 15.40
N MET A 828 -32.69 15.55 15.77
CA MET A 828 -31.29 15.20 15.57
C MET A 828 -31.18 13.93 14.73
N PHE A 829 -30.29 13.92 13.76
CA PHE A 829 -29.98 12.78 12.89
C PHE A 829 -28.52 12.32 13.06
N GLU A 830 -28.28 11.03 12.85
CA GLU A 830 -26.94 10.43 12.71
C GLU A 830 -26.83 9.77 11.33
N THR A 831 -25.68 9.86 10.67
CA THR A 831 -25.45 9.32 9.31
C THR A 831 -23.97 9.07 9.05
N ASN A 832 -23.66 8.15 8.12
CA ASN A 832 -22.32 8.02 7.51
C ASN A 832 -22.15 8.82 6.20
N GLY A 833 -23.11 9.67 5.83
CA GLY A 833 -23.03 10.52 4.65
C GLY A 833 -21.89 11.54 4.69
N HIS A 834 -21.40 11.92 3.51
CA HIS A 834 -20.30 12.88 3.40
C HIS A 834 -20.80 14.34 3.46
N GLU A 835 -20.11 15.17 4.26
CA GLU A 835 -20.37 16.61 4.34
C GLU A 835 -19.99 17.35 3.04
N PRO A 836 -20.70 18.43 2.66
CA PRO A 836 -21.80 19.06 3.38
C PRO A 836 -23.13 18.31 3.24
N LEU A 837 -23.79 18.04 4.36
CA LEU A 837 -25.16 17.52 4.38
C LEU A 837 -26.17 18.64 4.12
N SER A 838 -27.23 18.33 3.36
CA SER A 838 -28.34 19.23 3.13
C SER A 838 -29.64 18.60 3.61
N PHE A 839 -30.35 19.32 4.47
CA PHE A 839 -31.61 18.87 5.02
C PHE A 839 -32.73 19.75 4.49
N PHE A 840 -33.77 19.12 3.96
CA PHE A 840 -34.94 19.75 3.40
C PHE A 840 -36.21 19.26 4.08
N TRP A 841 -37.09 20.18 4.43
CA TRP A 841 -38.50 19.88 4.67
C TRP A 841 -39.37 20.98 4.04
N GLU A 842 -40.70 20.84 4.11
CA GLU A 842 -41.67 21.74 3.47
C GLU A 842 -41.48 23.27 3.70
N MET A 843 -40.67 23.70 4.70
CA MET A 843 -40.45 25.13 5.00
C MET A 843 -39.03 25.66 4.73
N GLY A 844 -38.08 24.84 4.26
CA GLY A 844 -36.75 25.35 3.88
C GLY A 844 -35.59 24.35 3.94
N LEU A 845 -34.38 24.89 3.68
CA LEU A 845 -33.09 24.19 3.75
C LEU A 845 -32.31 24.60 5.01
N PHE A 846 -31.63 23.64 5.63
CA PHE A 846 -30.62 23.87 6.67
C PHE A 846 -29.43 22.92 6.49
N ALA A 847 -28.28 23.26 7.07
CA ALA A 847 -26.97 22.68 6.73
C ALA A 847 -26.32 21.91 7.89
N ASP A 848 -27.09 21.49 8.88
CA ASP A 848 -26.59 20.79 10.08
C ASP A 848 -27.46 19.57 10.38
N THR A 849 -26.90 18.58 11.04
CA THR A 849 -27.56 17.35 11.54
C THR A 849 -28.64 17.60 12.59
N THR A 850 -28.76 18.84 13.06
CA THR A 850 -29.76 19.29 14.02
C THR A 850 -30.72 20.30 13.40
N ALA A 851 -32.00 19.92 13.31
CA ALA A 851 -33.10 20.82 13.00
C ALA A 851 -33.65 21.42 14.30
N SER A 852 -33.71 22.75 14.40
CA SER A 852 -34.31 23.44 15.56
C SER A 852 -35.34 24.46 15.12
N GLY A 853 -36.16 24.93 16.06
CA GLY A 853 -37.18 25.94 15.77
C GLY A 853 -38.49 25.35 15.22
N LEU A 854 -38.80 24.09 15.57
CA LEU A 854 -39.93 23.35 15.02
C LEU A 854 -41.16 23.46 15.92
N ALA A 855 -42.32 23.76 15.33
CA ALA A 855 -43.61 23.67 16.01
C ALA A 855 -44.03 22.20 16.26
N PRO A 856 -45.00 21.92 17.16
CA PRO A 856 -45.53 20.58 17.32
C PRO A 856 -46.20 20.07 16.04
N GLY A 857 -45.88 18.86 15.60
CA GLY A 857 -46.40 18.33 14.35
C GLY A 857 -45.58 17.19 13.76
N ALA A 858 -46.08 16.62 12.66
CA ALA A 858 -45.36 15.62 11.88
C ALA A 858 -44.62 16.31 10.74
N TYR A 859 -43.35 15.97 10.57
CA TYR A 859 -42.45 16.50 9.56
C TYR A 859 -41.90 15.36 8.71
N LEU A 860 -41.82 15.59 7.40
CA LEU A 860 -41.09 14.74 6.47
C LEU A 860 -39.77 15.44 6.13
N PHE A 861 -38.68 14.91 6.68
CA PHE A 861 -37.33 15.37 6.37
C PHE A 861 -36.80 14.58 5.17
N THR A 862 -36.19 15.25 4.22
CA THR A 862 -35.33 14.66 3.18
C THR A 862 -33.93 15.16 3.42
N VAL A 863 -32.99 14.25 3.57
CA VAL A 863 -31.58 14.60 3.81
C VAL A 863 -30.78 14.10 2.62
N THR A 864 -29.88 14.93 2.11
CA THR A 864 -29.01 14.63 0.98
C THR A 864 -27.56 14.88 1.36
N ASP A 865 -26.67 13.91 1.15
CA ASP A 865 -25.23 14.09 1.37
C ASP A 865 -24.52 14.73 0.16
N ALA A 866 -23.22 15.00 0.28
CA ALA A 866 -22.42 15.59 -0.78
C ALA A 866 -22.31 14.73 -2.05
N ALA A 867 -22.41 13.40 -1.90
CA ALA A 867 -22.42 12.45 -3.01
C ALA A 867 -23.80 12.31 -3.68
N GLY A 868 -24.83 12.97 -3.13
CA GLY A 868 -26.19 12.97 -3.67
C GLY A 868 -27.09 11.88 -3.10
N CYS A 869 -26.66 11.14 -2.08
CA CYS A 869 -27.43 10.11 -1.40
C CYS A 869 -28.56 10.71 -0.60
N GLN A 870 -29.78 10.19 -0.79
CA GLN A 870 -30.99 10.70 -0.14
C GLN A 870 -31.71 9.65 0.71
N ASP A 871 -32.18 10.06 1.89
CA ASP A 871 -33.18 9.31 2.65
C ASP A 871 -34.24 10.25 3.26
N THR A 872 -35.37 9.67 3.68
CA THR A 872 -36.51 10.42 4.20
C THR A 872 -37.01 9.90 5.55
N PHE A 873 -37.26 10.82 6.47
CA PHE A 873 -37.71 10.50 7.84
C PHE A 873 -39.03 11.19 8.17
N ASN A 874 -40.00 10.39 8.62
CA ASN A 874 -41.22 10.90 9.23
C ASN A 874 -40.99 11.05 10.73
N VAL A 875 -40.87 12.30 11.20
CA VAL A 875 -40.60 12.61 12.61
C VAL A 875 -41.76 13.41 13.19
N VAL A 876 -42.18 13.06 14.40
CA VAL A 876 -43.23 13.80 15.12
C VAL A 876 -42.60 14.58 16.26
N ILE A 877 -42.67 15.91 16.20
CA ILE A 877 -42.36 16.78 17.34
C ILE A 877 -43.56 16.75 18.28
N PRO A 878 -43.40 16.23 19.51
CA PRO A 878 -44.47 16.22 20.49
C PRO A 878 -44.83 17.65 20.91
N GLN A 879 -46.11 17.90 21.17
CA GLN A 879 -46.53 19.09 21.89
C GLN A 879 -46.10 18.98 23.36
N ALA A 880 -45.75 20.10 24.00
CA ALA A 880 -45.50 20.14 25.43
C ALA A 880 -46.69 19.59 26.22
N ASP A 881 -46.43 18.83 27.28
CA ASP A 881 -47.46 18.35 28.19
C ASP A 881 -48.25 19.53 28.77
N THR A 882 -49.58 19.50 28.59
CA THR A 882 -50.44 20.52 29.21
C THR A 882 -50.42 20.35 30.72
N LEU A 883 -50.26 21.45 31.45
CA LEU A 883 -50.40 21.44 32.90
C LEU A 883 -51.88 21.26 33.28
N GLN A 884 -52.14 20.38 34.25
CA GLN A 884 -53.47 20.13 34.81
C GLN A 884 -53.43 20.37 36.32
N VAL A 885 -54.43 21.08 36.84
CA VAL A 885 -54.57 21.38 38.26
C VAL A 885 -55.78 20.63 38.81
N ASP A 886 -55.57 19.79 39.83
CA ASP A 886 -56.65 19.18 40.61
C ASP A 886 -57.00 20.09 41.79
N TYR A 887 -58.28 20.38 41.98
CA TYR A 887 -58.73 21.39 42.93
C TYR A 887 -60.10 21.10 43.54
N GLU A 888 -60.33 21.68 44.71
CA GLU A 888 -61.59 21.70 45.44
C GLU A 888 -61.96 23.15 45.77
N ILE A 889 -63.22 23.52 45.54
CA ILE A 889 -63.74 24.85 45.89
C ILE A 889 -64.65 24.70 47.11
N GLN A 890 -64.39 25.50 48.13
CA GLN A 890 -65.28 25.71 49.25
C GLN A 890 -65.98 27.06 49.07
N ASP A 891 -67.30 27.03 48.89
CA ASP A 891 -68.13 28.23 48.84
C ASP A 891 -68.19 28.94 50.20
N ALA A 892 -68.37 30.26 50.19
CA ALA A 892 -68.49 31.05 51.41
C ALA A 892 -69.86 30.82 52.10
N SER A 893 -69.94 30.97 53.42
CA SER A 893 -71.18 30.73 54.18
C SER A 893 -72.26 31.81 54.01
N ALA A 894 -71.90 32.94 53.41
CA ALA A 894 -72.79 34.04 53.04
C ALA A 894 -72.13 34.93 51.98
N ILE A 895 -72.93 35.77 51.30
CA ILE A 895 -72.46 36.66 50.22
C ILE A 895 -71.37 37.66 50.66
N ASP A 896 -71.30 37.97 51.95
CA ASP A 896 -70.33 38.87 52.57
C ASP A 896 -69.34 38.16 53.52
N ALA A 897 -69.40 36.82 53.59
CA ALA A 897 -68.49 36.03 54.40
C ALA A 897 -67.13 35.85 53.70
N TRP A 898 -66.07 35.82 54.51
CA TRP A 898 -64.68 35.62 54.09
C TRP A 898 -64.21 34.25 54.56
N ASP A 899 -64.95 33.22 54.18
CA ASP A 899 -64.74 31.83 54.61
C ASP A 899 -64.86 30.83 53.45
N GLY A 900 -64.85 31.30 52.21
CA GLY A 900 -64.61 30.47 51.03
C GLY A 900 -63.13 30.13 50.87
N ALA A 901 -62.85 29.11 50.05
CA ALA A 901 -61.49 28.68 49.74
C ALA A 901 -61.39 28.03 48.35
N ILE A 902 -60.21 28.12 47.73
CA ILE A 902 -59.81 27.33 46.56
C ILE A 902 -58.59 26.51 46.98
N ILE A 903 -58.78 25.21 47.13
CA ILE A 903 -57.78 24.26 47.59
C ILE A 903 -57.25 23.50 46.38
N LEU A 904 -55.95 23.56 46.12
CA LEU A 904 -55.31 22.80 45.04
C LEU A 904 -54.70 21.52 45.59
N ASN A 905 -55.24 20.38 45.15
CA ASN A 905 -54.94 19.05 45.66
C ASN A 905 -53.74 18.40 44.97
N GLY A 906 -53.39 18.85 43.76
CA GLY A 906 -52.23 18.38 43.02
C GLY A 906 -52.07 19.05 41.65
N ILE A 907 -50.88 18.91 41.08
CA ILE A 907 -50.58 19.25 39.68
C ILE A 907 -50.07 18.00 38.98
N SER A 908 -50.44 17.82 37.72
CA SER A 908 -49.80 16.89 36.79
C SER A 908 -49.48 17.59 35.47
N GLY A 909 -48.31 17.29 34.87
CA GLY A 909 -47.80 18.00 33.69
C GLY A 909 -47.00 19.26 34.04
N GLY A 910 -46.37 19.89 33.04
CA GLY A 910 -45.45 21.03 33.20
C GLY A 910 -44.13 20.70 33.92
N VAL A 911 -43.17 21.63 33.91
CA VAL A 911 -41.83 21.41 34.48
C VAL A 911 -41.67 22.13 35.84
N PRO A 912 -41.45 21.42 36.95
CA PRO A 912 -41.23 22.06 38.26
C PRO A 912 -39.85 22.74 38.36
N PRO A 913 -39.69 23.82 39.17
CA PRO A 913 -40.65 24.40 40.12
C PRO A 913 -41.70 25.32 39.49
N PHE A 914 -42.87 25.41 40.12
CA PHE A 914 -43.98 26.27 39.68
C PHE A 914 -44.07 27.58 40.49
N GLN A 915 -44.37 28.69 39.81
CA GLN A 915 -44.65 30.00 40.39
C GLN A 915 -46.15 30.32 40.25
N TRP A 916 -46.79 30.57 41.39
CA TRP A 916 -48.23 30.81 41.51
C TRP A 916 -48.49 32.31 41.58
N ILE A 917 -49.42 32.81 40.77
CA ILE A 917 -49.80 34.22 40.76
C ILE A 917 -51.32 34.32 40.66
N TRP A 918 -51.96 34.62 41.77
CA TRP A 918 -53.40 34.89 41.81
C TRP A 918 -53.71 36.33 41.42
N ASN A 919 -54.91 36.59 40.88
CA ASN A 919 -55.41 37.94 40.64
C ASN A 919 -55.59 38.77 41.92
N THR A 920 -55.48 38.13 43.09
CA THR A 920 -55.42 38.75 44.43
C THR A 920 -54.00 39.18 44.83
N GLU A 921 -53.01 38.99 43.97
CA GLU A 921 -51.56 39.16 44.24
C GLU A 921 -50.98 38.11 45.22
N ASP A 922 -51.74 37.06 45.57
CA ASP A 922 -51.24 35.93 46.35
C ASP A 922 -50.34 35.01 45.50
N THR A 923 -49.41 34.33 46.15
CA THR A 923 -48.43 33.39 45.55
C THR A 923 -48.43 32.01 46.21
N THR A 924 -49.41 31.74 47.08
CA THR A 924 -49.61 30.43 47.69
C THR A 924 -50.28 29.44 46.74
N THR A 925 -50.15 28.15 47.03
CA THR A 925 -50.77 27.05 46.27
C THR A 925 -52.29 26.99 46.46
N SER A 926 -52.88 27.70 47.40
CA SER A 926 -54.31 27.63 47.70
C SER A 926 -54.76 28.91 48.37
N LEU A 927 -55.94 29.42 48.01
CA LEU A 927 -56.52 30.59 48.63
C LEU A 927 -57.50 30.17 49.71
N ASP A 928 -57.45 30.81 50.88
CA ASP A 928 -58.40 30.64 51.97
C ASP A 928 -58.95 31.99 52.47
N ASN A 929 -60.05 31.94 53.21
CA ASN A 929 -60.72 33.13 53.75
C ASN A 929 -61.11 34.16 52.67
N ILE A 930 -61.49 33.69 51.49
CA ILE A 930 -61.84 34.54 50.35
C ILE A 930 -63.37 34.72 50.24
N PRO A 931 -63.85 35.90 49.82
CA PRO A 931 -65.28 36.13 49.59
C PRO A 931 -65.75 35.48 48.28
N PRO A 932 -67.07 35.39 48.04
CA PRO A 932 -67.58 34.94 46.76
C PRO A 932 -67.12 35.82 45.59
N GLY A 933 -66.75 35.20 44.47
CA GLY A 933 -66.25 35.89 43.29
C GLY A 933 -65.40 35.02 42.36
N TRP A 934 -64.87 35.66 41.32
CA TRP A 934 -64.00 35.04 40.33
C TRP A 934 -62.53 35.24 40.67
N TYR A 935 -61.79 34.14 40.72
CA TYR A 935 -60.37 34.08 41.01
C TYR A 935 -59.63 33.51 39.80
N ILE A 936 -58.52 34.15 39.44
CA ILE A 936 -57.70 33.76 38.29
C ILE A 936 -56.32 33.38 38.83
N LEU A 937 -55.88 32.17 38.51
CA LEU A 937 -54.52 31.71 38.77
C LEU A 937 -53.74 31.72 37.46
N ASN A 938 -52.64 32.49 37.44
CA ASN A 938 -51.59 32.39 36.45
C ASN A 938 -50.44 31.57 37.04
N LEU A 939 -50.21 30.39 36.47
CA LEU A 939 -49.16 29.48 36.88
C LEU A 939 -48.04 29.50 35.85
N LEU A 940 -46.82 29.78 36.29
CA LEU A 940 -45.61 29.66 35.48
C LEU A 940 -44.84 28.42 35.93
N ASP A 941 -44.30 27.66 34.98
CA ASP A 941 -43.42 26.55 35.28
C ASP A 941 -41.93 26.96 35.19
N ALA A 942 -41.00 26.02 35.35
CA ALA A 942 -39.56 26.28 35.32
C ALA A 942 -39.06 26.78 33.96
N ASN A 943 -39.79 26.43 32.89
CA ASN A 943 -39.53 26.87 31.54
C ASN A 943 -40.21 28.22 31.21
N ASN A 944 -40.88 28.83 32.19
CA ASN A 944 -41.71 30.03 32.06
C ASN A 944 -42.96 29.85 31.19
N CYS A 945 -43.46 28.62 31.04
CA CYS A 945 -44.73 28.36 30.35
C CYS A 945 -45.90 28.88 31.19
N LEU A 946 -46.75 29.74 30.62
CA LEU A 946 -47.87 30.37 31.33
C LEU A 946 -49.18 29.59 31.16
N TYR A 947 -49.78 29.17 32.26
CA TYR A 947 -51.08 28.49 32.31
C TYR A 947 -52.09 29.32 33.13
N THR A 948 -53.27 29.59 32.57
CA THR A 948 -54.32 30.38 33.24
C THR A 948 -55.53 29.53 33.61
N TYR A 949 -55.90 29.52 34.90
CA TYR A 949 -57.09 28.85 35.42
C TYR A 949 -58.06 29.87 36.04
N ASN A 950 -59.36 29.63 35.86
CA ASN A 950 -60.42 30.47 36.42
C ASN A 950 -61.26 29.63 37.39
N PHE A 951 -61.48 30.17 38.58
CA PHE A 951 -62.27 29.56 39.65
C PHE A 951 -63.37 30.51 40.08
N GLU A 952 -64.53 29.97 40.43
CA GLU A 952 -65.66 30.72 40.98
C GLU A 952 -65.94 30.19 42.38
N VAL A 953 -65.86 31.07 43.38
CA VAL A 953 -66.30 30.78 44.76
C VAL A 953 -67.70 31.36 44.90
N ASP A 954 -68.69 30.52 45.15
CA ASP A 954 -70.08 30.94 45.36
C ASP A 954 -70.36 31.16 46.86
N TRP A 955 -71.62 31.35 47.26
CA TRP A 955 -72.05 31.34 48.65
C TRP A 955 -73.27 30.45 48.93
N VAL A 956 -73.29 29.83 50.11
CA VAL A 956 -74.40 29.02 50.62
C VAL A 956 -75.30 29.82 51.58
N ASN A 957 -76.59 29.48 51.67
CA ASN A 957 -77.48 30.07 52.70
C ASN A 957 -77.32 29.32 54.04
N ALA A 958 -77.78 29.94 55.14
CA ALA A 958 -77.67 29.44 56.53
C ALA A 958 -78.26 28.04 56.84
N ASP A 959 -78.86 27.35 55.86
CA ASP A 959 -79.32 25.97 55.95
C ASP A 959 -78.52 24.97 55.10
N GLY A 960 -77.39 25.38 54.52
CA GLY A 960 -76.51 24.54 53.71
C GLY A 960 -77.09 24.20 52.34
N THR A 961 -78.12 24.92 51.88
CA THR A 961 -78.68 24.73 50.54
C THR A 961 -78.44 25.95 49.65
N ALA A 962 -77.94 25.69 48.44
CA ALA A 962 -77.87 26.68 47.36
C ALA A 962 -79.27 27.29 47.15
N PRO A 963 -79.40 28.61 46.89
CA PRO A 963 -80.70 29.25 46.75
C PRO A 963 -81.53 28.58 45.64
N VAL A 964 -82.63 27.93 46.02
CA VAL A 964 -83.55 27.27 45.08
C VAL A 964 -84.24 28.33 44.20
N GLU A 965 -83.82 28.42 42.94
CA GLU A 965 -84.23 29.44 41.97
C GLU A 965 -85.67 29.34 41.41
N ASN A 966 -86.49 28.36 41.82
CA ASN A 966 -87.72 28.05 41.08
C ASN A 966 -89.01 28.56 41.75
N GLY A 967 -89.52 29.70 41.28
CA GLY A 967 -90.89 30.12 41.55
C GLY A 967 -91.24 31.59 41.29
N LEU A 968 -90.29 32.43 40.87
CA LEU A 968 -90.49 33.87 40.65
C LEU A 968 -90.12 34.34 39.24
N GLY A 969 -91.10 34.87 38.50
CA GLY A 969 -90.88 35.52 37.21
C GLY A 969 -90.88 37.04 37.34
N ILE A 970 -89.88 37.72 36.78
CA ILE A 970 -89.87 39.18 36.64
C ILE A 970 -90.05 39.54 35.17
N PHE A 971 -91.10 40.31 34.86
CA PHE A 971 -91.36 40.73 33.49
C PHE A 971 -92.00 42.13 33.38
N PRO A 972 -91.54 42.97 32.45
CA PRO A 972 -90.33 42.79 31.63
C PRO A 972 -89.06 42.91 32.48
N ASN A 973 -87.94 42.38 31.99
CA ASN A 973 -86.58 42.58 32.51
C ASN A 973 -85.59 42.29 31.36
N PRO A 974 -85.01 43.30 30.67
CA PRO A 974 -84.90 44.70 31.07
C PRO A 974 -86.20 45.52 30.98
N VAL A 975 -86.32 46.58 31.79
CA VAL A 975 -87.51 47.45 31.87
C VAL A 975 -87.25 48.81 31.24
N LYS A 976 -88.20 49.29 30.41
CA LYS A 976 -88.10 50.61 29.78
C LYS A 976 -88.63 51.72 30.68
N ARG A 977 -88.11 52.94 30.51
CA ARG A 977 -88.54 54.13 31.26
C ARG A 977 -90.07 54.32 31.21
N GLY A 978 -90.70 54.29 32.39
CA GLY A 978 -92.15 54.46 32.54
C GLY A 978 -92.97 53.17 32.40
N GLN A 979 -92.36 52.02 32.10
CA GLN A 979 -93.02 50.71 32.18
C GLN A 979 -92.89 50.12 33.59
N PRO A 980 -93.97 49.65 34.21
CA PRO A 980 -93.91 48.98 35.51
C PRO A 980 -93.26 47.59 35.40
N VAL A 981 -92.58 47.17 36.46
CA VAL A 981 -92.05 45.80 36.63
C VAL A 981 -93.17 44.94 37.23
N ASN A 982 -93.44 43.77 36.65
CA ASN A 982 -94.36 42.79 37.24
C ASN A 982 -93.58 41.63 37.85
N LEU A 983 -93.94 41.26 39.08
CA LEU A 983 -93.43 40.11 39.81
C LEU A 983 -94.55 39.06 39.88
N TYR A 984 -94.28 37.86 39.38
CA TYR A 984 -95.16 36.71 39.49
C TYR A 984 -94.66 35.83 40.64
N VAL A 985 -95.46 35.71 41.70
CA VAL A 985 -95.13 34.96 42.92
C VAL A 985 -95.99 33.71 42.97
N SER A 986 -95.41 32.53 42.79
CA SER A 986 -96.18 31.28 42.71
C SER A 986 -96.21 30.45 44.00
N GLN A 987 -95.37 30.75 45.00
CA GLN A 987 -95.18 29.88 46.19
C GLN A 987 -95.16 30.58 47.56
N VAL A 988 -95.50 31.86 47.65
CA VAL A 988 -95.58 32.57 48.94
C VAL A 988 -97.04 32.79 49.30
N SER A 989 -97.54 32.13 50.36
CA SER A 989 -98.89 32.32 50.87
C SER A 989 -98.88 33.24 52.11
N GLY A 990 -99.53 34.40 52.02
CA GLY A 990 -99.64 35.36 53.13
C GLY A 990 -99.22 36.78 52.73
N ASP A 991 -99.22 37.70 53.70
CA ASP A 991 -98.76 39.08 53.50
C ASP A 991 -97.21 39.13 53.52
N PHE A 992 -96.62 39.91 52.62
CA PHE A 992 -95.16 40.06 52.49
C PHE A 992 -94.76 41.53 52.29
N GLU A 993 -93.57 41.90 52.78
CA GLU A 993 -92.91 43.18 52.55
C GLU A 993 -92.06 43.11 51.28
N VAL A 994 -92.29 44.05 50.36
CA VAL A 994 -91.46 44.24 49.16
C VAL A 994 -90.49 45.40 49.39
N ARG A 995 -89.19 45.16 49.19
CA ARG A 995 -88.14 46.18 49.25
C ARG A 995 -87.36 46.19 47.94
N VAL A 996 -87.10 47.39 47.42
CA VAL A 996 -86.24 47.58 46.25
C VAL A 996 -84.96 48.27 46.71
N PHE A 997 -83.83 47.77 46.24
CA PHE A 997 -82.51 48.33 46.44
C PHE A 997 -81.94 48.76 45.10
N ASP A 998 -81.22 49.88 45.07
CA ASP A 998 -80.34 50.18 43.94
C ASP A 998 -79.08 49.29 43.97
N ALA A 999 -78.24 49.40 42.93
CA ALA A 999 -76.98 48.66 42.81
C ALA A 999 -76.00 48.88 43.98
N THR A 1000 -76.20 49.93 44.79
CA THR A 1000 -75.36 50.24 45.96
C THR A 1000 -75.95 49.70 47.27
N GLY A 1001 -77.08 49.00 47.22
CA GLY A 1001 -77.75 48.43 48.40
C GLY A 1001 -78.61 49.44 49.17
N ARG A 1002 -78.85 50.65 48.64
CA ARG A 1002 -79.72 51.64 49.29
C ARG A 1002 -81.19 51.32 49.03
N ALA A 1003 -81.97 51.22 50.09
CA ALA A 1003 -83.41 50.97 50.00
C ALA A 1003 -84.16 52.18 49.41
N LEU A 1004 -84.92 51.94 48.34
CA LEU A 1004 -85.75 52.95 47.68
C LEU A 1004 -87.17 52.98 48.27
N PRO A 1005 -87.78 54.16 48.43
CA PRO A 1005 -89.17 54.27 48.85
C PRO A 1005 -90.09 53.82 47.70
N VAL A 1006 -90.82 52.72 47.91
CA VAL A 1006 -91.78 52.20 46.93
C VAL A 1006 -93.11 52.94 47.12
N GLN A 1007 -93.49 53.83 46.21
CA GLN A 1007 -94.66 54.71 46.39
C GLN A 1007 -95.97 54.22 45.76
N GLU A 1008 -95.95 53.27 44.83
CA GLU A 1008 -97.17 52.65 44.29
C GLU A 1008 -96.92 51.16 44.04
N ILE A 1009 -97.50 50.32 44.90
CA ILE A 1009 -97.62 48.87 44.71
C ILE A 1009 -99.10 48.58 44.48
N SER A 1010 -99.43 47.96 43.35
CA SER A 1010 -100.79 47.49 43.06
C SER A 1010 -100.75 46.03 42.63
N GLY A 1011 -101.75 45.24 43.04
CA GLY A 1011 -101.82 43.82 42.69
C GLY A 1011 -102.44 42.96 43.79
N ASN A 1012 -102.36 41.65 43.61
CA ASN A 1012 -102.74 40.64 44.60
C ASN A 1012 -101.50 39.83 45.03
N ASN A 1013 -101.66 38.90 45.97
CA ASN A 1013 -100.53 38.16 46.55
C ASN A 1013 -99.81 37.22 45.54
N SER A 1014 -100.28 37.10 44.30
CA SER A 1014 -99.65 36.31 43.24
C SER A 1014 -99.11 37.13 42.06
N GLN A 1015 -99.48 38.42 41.94
CA GLN A 1015 -98.96 39.35 40.93
C GLN A 1015 -98.79 40.74 41.54
N ILE A 1016 -97.54 41.19 41.66
CA ILE A 1016 -97.17 42.49 42.23
C ILE A 1016 -96.66 43.38 41.09
N GLN A 1017 -97.22 44.57 40.98
CA GLN A 1017 -96.75 45.56 40.02
C GLN A 1017 -96.04 46.71 40.73
N ILE A 1018 -94.82 47.02 40.29
CA ILE A 1018 -93.97 48.08 40.86
C ILE A 1018 -93.75 49.17 39.81
N SER A 1019 -94.13 50.40 40.15
CA SER A 1019 -93.89 51.57 39.30
C SER A 1019 -92.40 51.96 39.28
N THR A 1020 -91.82 52.05 38.08
CA THR A 1020 -90.43 52.47 37.84
C THR A 1020 -90.30 53.94 37.41
N LYS A 1021 -91.40 54.71 37.48
CA LYS A 1021 -91.48 56.08 36.93
C LYS A 1021 -90.36 57.03 37.41
N ASN A 1022 -89.84 56.79 38.61
CA ASN A 1022 -88.81 57.60 39.26
C ASN A 1022 -87.45 56.88 39.36
N TRP A 1023 -87.29 55.71 38.76
CA TRP A 1023 -86.00 55.01 38.72
C TRP A 1023 -85.12 55.65 37.64
N VAL A 1024 -83.81 55.67 37.87
CA VAL A 1024 -82.79 56.05 36.88
C VAL A 1024 -82.21 54.79 36.24
N ALA A 1025 -81.74 54.84 34.98
CA ALA A 1025 -81.16 53.67 34.33
C ALA A 1025 -80.06 53.02 35.19
N GLY A 1026 -80.10 51.71 35.37
CA GLY A 1026 -79.19 51.01 36.27
C GLY A 1026 -79.69 49.66 36.77
N LEU A 1027 -78.89 49.05 37.63
CA LEU A 1027 -79.19 47.76 38.26
C LEU A 1027 -79.97 47.96 39.56
N TYR A 1028 -81.02 47.15 39.74
CA TYR A 1028 -81.85 47.16 40.93
C TYR A 1028 -82.07 45.74 41.43
N TYR A 1029 -82.21 45.60 42.74
CA TYR A 1029 -82.49 44.31 43.38
C TYR A 1029 -83.81 44.36 44.13
N ILE A 1030 -84.63 43.34 43.93
CA ILE A 1030 -85.94 43.23 44.58
C ILE A 1030 -85.88 42.11 45.62
N ARG A 1031 -86.28 42.45 46.85
CA ARG A 1031 -86.36 41.54 47.98
C ARG A 1031 -87.79 41.37 48.46
N LEU A 1032 -88.20 40.12 48.70
CA LEU A 1032 -89.46 39.75 49.35
C LEU A 1032 -89.18 39.17 50.74
N LYS A 1033 -89.82 39.72 51.77
CA LYS A 1033 -89.71 39.27 53.17
C LYS A 1033 -91.10 38.96 53.73
N ASP A 1034 -91.31 37.78 54.29
CA ASP A 1034 -92.61 37.41 54.87
C ASP A 1034 -92.84 38.02 56.27
N ALA A 1035 -94.06 37.86 56.80
CA ALA A 1035 -94.42 38.32 58.15
C ALA A 1035 -93.63 37.65 59.30
N GLY A 1036 -92.98 36.50 59.05
CA GLY A 1036 -92.08 35.82 59.98
C GLY A 1036 -90.63 36.31 59.92
N GLY A 1037 -90.33 37.21 58.98
CA GLY A 1037 -89.01 37.79 58.78
C GLY A 1037 -88.09 37.00 57.86
N LYS A 1038 -88.57 35.93 57.23
CA LYS A 1038 -87.81 35.12 56.27
C LYS A 1038 -87.74 35.82 54.92
N VAL A 1039 -86.54 35.88 54.34
CA VAL A 1039 -86.32 36.42 52.98
C VAL A 1039 -86.49 35.28 51.99
N TRP A 1040 -87.38 35.47 51.02
CA TRP A 1040 -87.74 34.42 50.06
C TRP A 1040 -87.08 34.59 48.71
N VAL A 1041 -86.78 35.83 48.27
CA VAL A 1041 -86.19 36.07 46.95
C VAL A 1041 -85.31 37.32 46.96
N PHE A 1042 -84.20 37.26 46.21
CA PHE A 1042 -83.40 38.39 45.77
C PHE A 1042 -83.16 38.24 44.26
N LYS A 1043 -83.77 39.09 43.42
CA LYS A 1043 -83.65 39.00 41.95
C LYS A 1043 -83.25 40.35 41.35
N GLN A 1044 -82.42 40.28 40.32
CA GLN A 1044 -81.87 41.41 39.60
C GLN A 1044 -82.87 41.95 38.55
N VAL A 1045 -83.04 43.27 38.53
CA VAL A 1045 -83.79 44.01 37.52
C VAL A 1045 -82.84 44.99 36.82
N VAL A 1046 -82.78 44.90 35.51
CA VAL A 1046 -82.06 45.83 34.64
C VAL A 1046 -83.07 46.87 34.17
N PHE A 1047 -82.86 48.13 34.51
CA PHE A 1047 -83.70 49.25 34.08
C PHE A 1047 -82.95 50.20 33.15
#